data_AF-A0A2V5Z561-F1
#
_entry.id   AF-A0A2V5Z561-F1
#
_cell.length_a   1.000
_cell.length_b   1.000
_cell.length_c   1.000
_cell.angle_alpha   90.00
_cell.angle_beta   90.00
_cell.angle_gamma   90.00
#
_symmetry.space_group_name_H-M   'P 1'
#
loop_
_entity.id
_entity.type
_entity.pdbx_description
1 polymer ?
#
loop_
_entity_poly.entity_id
_entity_poly.type
_entity_poly.pdbx_seq_one_letter_code
_entity_poly.pdbx_strand_id
1 'polypeptide(L)'
;MFSFTFGKPVLLITLFELLFGAAILTAQPTALPEIQGSARPLSLEARVACQQAIERIYWQHRIWPAENPKPKPPLEAIMPLEVIRAKVEDSLRLSNALDQFWGQPISGTQLQAEMERQARDSKQPEVLRELWAALGNDPYLIAEMLARPALVERLARNWYQGNDTFENWWQSVRGKLSTTLDKPAYNYTLPEIATNPQAQNRWSPTHALPEANAQISGVWTGAEMIIWGGTEIGASKFNSGSRYNPATDTWRTTSGVQAPDVRKQHSAVWTGTEMIVWGGCGPLDEHNCQIATGGRYNPMTDAWRSTSNVNAPAARINHTAVWTGSEMIVFGGCSFSNNVCRSENVDSTGGRYNPSTNTWQATSTANAPGPRQDHIAVWSGTEMIVWGGQTTSSVLNDGGRYNPANNTWVATNPNGAPSARYDHSAVWIGSRMIVWGGTNGRAYFNDGARYDPSADSWEAVATAGAPVARAAHTAVWSGTEMIVWGGCSGSLCTTKFNSGGRYNPTTNSWVPTSQAGAPVARSHHVAVWTGSLMVVWGGAANGDPFTGGRYETGSDTWTPTNANKTASAREFFTSIWTGTDMIVWGGDDRFVTQTNTGARYNPATDSWQPTAQAGAPTARHLHTAVWTGSEMIIWGGGSGSTIFKTGGRYNPLNNTWTATSTTAAPGARSSHTAVWTGTEMIVWGGSGLTSPWIRTGGRYNPSTNAWTATTLTNAPIARSSHVAVWSGQQMIVWGGATATFDTRTGGRYDPATNTWSATSLVNAPSERNLPAAIWTGDKMLIWRGQTYDGTYSYHNTGGLYDPINDAWVSTSIVNAPTPRAFFAYVWTGTQMIVWAGCPSDPFGGEDCFGGDGVFTGGQYNPSTDSWRPTPVRGAPGPRYSTKGIWTGREMIAWGGLQTDSDTYTWTGGRFRPPQ
;
A
#
# COMPACT_ATOMS: atom_id res chain seq x y z
N MET A 1 -7.51 -44.49 -52.22
CA MET A 1 -7.80 -43.25 -52.98
C MET A 1 -6.97 -42.14 -52.38
N PHE A 2 -5.96 -41.70 -53.16
CA PHE A 2 -5.05 -40.54 -53.07
C PHE A 2 -4.62 -40.02 -51.67
N SER A 3 -3.38 -40.22 -51.17
CA SER A 3 -2.05 -39.70 -51.62
C SER A 3 -1.85 -38.20 -51.34
N PHE A 4 -0.74 -37.61 -50.88
CA PHE A 4 0.67 -37.93 -50.52
C PHE A 4 1.11 -36.80 -49.54
N THR A 5 1.60 -37.04 -48.32
CA THR A 5 3.01 -37.08 -47.83
C THR A 5 4.06 -36.04 -48.33
N PHE A 6 4.66 -35.36 -47.33
CA PHE A 6 6.06 -34.93 -47.08
C PHE A 6 6.79 -33.87 -47.94
N GLY A 7 7.51 -32.97 -47.23
CA GLY A 7 8.83 -32.47 -47.64
C GLY A 7 9.19 -31.02 -47.28
N LYS A 8 10.00 -30.82 -46.22
CA LYS A 8 11.04 -29.77 -46.15
C LYS A 8 12.36 -30.45 -46.55
N PRO A 9 13.38 -29.80 -47.18
CA PRO A 9 14.28 -28.87 -46.45
C PRO A 9 15.12 -27.80 -47.28
N VAL A 10 15.55 -26.73 -46.58
CA VAL A 10 16.95 -26.19 -46.50
C VAL A 10 17.65 -25.39 -47.66
N LEU A 11 17.99 -24.12 -47.32
CA LEU A 11 19.23 -23.28 -47.53
C LEU A 11 19.60 -22.45 -48.81
N LEU A 12 20.29 -21.32 -48.50
CA LEU A 12 21.24 -20.42 -49.23
C LEU A 12 20.67 -19.25 -50.10
N ILE A 13 20.79 -17.96 -49.72
CA ILE A 13 21.95 -16.99 -49.84
C ILE A 13 22.12 -16.55 -51.33
N THR A 14 22.02 -15.28 -51.81
CA THR A 14 22.74 -14.01 -51.49
C THR A 14 22.24 -12.80 -52.33
N LEU A 15 22.34 -11.58 -51.78
CA LEU A 15 22.74 -10.25 -52.33
C LEU A 15 22.08 -9.59 -53.59
N PHE A 16 21.55 -8.36 -53.44
CA PHE A 16 22.20 -7.10 -53.89
C PHE A 16 21.47 -5.83 -53.36
N GLU A 17 22.25 -4.87 -52.85
CA GLU A 17 21.88 -3.53 -52.32
C GLU A 17 22.04 -2.39 -53.36
N LEU A 18 21.65 -1.16 -52.93
CA LEU A 18 22.00 0.23 -53.36
C LEU A 18 20.89 0.96 -54.15
N LEU A 19 20.39 2.17 -53.83
CA LEU A 19 20.76 3.33 -52.98
C LEU A 19 19.45 4.06 -52.57
N PHE A 20 19.28 4.68 -51.40
CA PHE A 20 19.85 5.98 -51.01
C PHE A 20 19.78 6.15 -49.49
N GLY A 21 20.86 6.68 -48.89
CA GLY A 21 20.91 7.11 -47.50
C GLY A 21 20.69 8.61 -47.31
N ALA A 22 20.25 8.99 -46.12
CA ALA A 22 20.57 10.26 -45.48
C ALA A 22 20.51 10.10 -43.94
N ALA A 23 21.65 10.41 -43.34
CA ALA A 23 22.04 10.44 -41.93
C ALA A 23 20.96 10.76 -40.86
N ILE A 24 20.92 9.95 -39.80
CA ILE A 24 20.58 10.39 -38.43
C ILE A 24 21.78 10.03 -37.55
N LEU A 25 22.45 11.05 -37.02
CA LEU A 25 23.57 10.93 -36.09
C LEU A 25 23.14 10.14 -34.83
N THR A 26 24.00 9.21 -34.44
CA THR A 26 23.95 8.52 -33.14
C THR A 26 24.27 9.50 -32.01
N ALA A 27 23.30 9.78 -31.14
CA ALA A 27 23.56 10.39 -29.84
C ALA A 27 23.96 9.30 -28.84
N GLN A 28 25.23 9.32 -28.41
CA GLN A 28 25.68 8.59 -27.21
C GLN A 28 25.04 9.24 -25.96
N PRO A 29 24.80 8.50 -24.87
CA PRO A 29 24.40 9.11 -23.61
C PRO A 29 25.59 9.86 -23.02
N THR A 30 25.51 11.20 -23.02
CA THR A 30 26.46 12.07 -22.33
C THR A 30 26.36 11.87 -20.82
N ALA A 31 27.51 11.61 -20.18
CA ALA A 31 27.67 11.74 -18.74
C ALA A 31 27.22 13.14 -18.28
N LEU A 32 26.52 13.22 -17.14
CA LEU A 32 26.12 14.49 -16.52
C LEU A 32 27.37 15.34 -16.24
N PRO A 33 27.44 16.60 -16.72
CA PRO A 33 28.62 17.43 -16.51
C PRO A 33 28.71 17.91 -15.05
N GLU A 34 29.90 17.83 -14.48
CA GLU A 34 30.30 18.59 -13.29
C GLU A 34 30.04 20.09 -13.54
N ILE A 35 29.23 20.70 -12.67
CA ILE A 35 28.76 22.08 -12.84
C ILE A 35 29.82 23.05 -12.27
N GLN A 36 30.59 23.71 -13.15
CA GLN A 36 31.39 24.91 -12.83
C GLN A 36 30.55 26.20 -13.02
N GLY A 37 30.85 27.26 -12.24
CA GLY A 37 29.98 28.43 -12.05
C GLY A 37 30.41 29.77 -12.67
N SER A 38 29.43 30.67 -12.88
CA SER A 38 29.41 32.15 -12.77
C SER A 38 27.97 32.63 -13.17
N ALA A 39 27.33 33.75 -12.73
CA ALA A 39 27.78 35.03 -12.18
C ALA A 39 26.64 35.85 -11.49
N ARG A 40 27.06 36.79 -10.62
CA ARG A 40 26.39 37.95 -9.94
C ARG A 40 25.69 37.73 -8.57
N PRO A 41 26.24 38.30 -7.47
CA PRO A 41 25.51 38.40 -6.21
C PRO A 41 24.31 39.35 -6.34
N LEU A 42 23.13 38.91 -5.88
CA LEU A 42 21.91 39.71 -5.92
C LEU A 42 21.96 40.82 -4.85
N SER A 43 21.91 42.09 -5.28
CA SER A 43 21.89 43.24 -4.38
C SER A 43 20.59 43.28 -3.55
N LEU A 44 20.63 43.93 -2.39
CA LEU A 44 19.44 44.11 -1.56
C LEU A 44 18.30 44.80 -2.34
N GLU A 45 18.61 45.83 -3.11
CA GLU A 45 17.60 46.53 -3.95
C GLU A 45 16.98 45.62 -5.02
N ALA A 46 17.78 44.76 -5.65
CA ALA A 46 17.27 43.79 -6.62
C ALA A 46 16.35 42.75 -5.95
N ARG A 47 16.69 42.29 -4.74
CA ARG A 47 15.85 41.40 -3.92
C ARG A 47 14.53 42.09 -3.54
N VAL A 48 14.57 43.37 -3.15
CA VAL A 48 13.37 44.14 -2.81
C VAL A 48 12.45 44.31 -4.01
N ALA A 49 12.99 44.60 -5.20
CA ALA A 49 12.21 44.70 -6.43
C ALA A 49 11.55 43.36 -6.80
N CYS A 50 12.28 42.24 -6.68
CA CYS A 50 11.74 40.90 -6.90
C CYS A 50 10.64 40.56 -5.89
N GLN A 51 10.86 40.84 -4.60
CA GLN A 51 9.86 40.62 -3.55
C GLN A 51 8.60 41.45 -3.80
N GLN A 52 8.74 42.70 -4.24
CA GLN A 52 7.59 43.53 -4.59
C GLN A 52 6.79 42.93 -5.75
N ALA A 53 7.45 42.37 -6.76
CA ALA A 53 6.76 41.68 -7.86
C ALA A 53 5.99 40.43 -7.36
N ILE A 54 6.61 39.62 -6.49
CA ILE A 54 5.98 38.45 -5.86
C ILE A 54 4.73 38.86 -5.06
N GLU A 55 4.85 39.87 -4.21
CA GLU A 55 3.75 40.34 -3.35
C GLU A 55 2.61 40.96 -4.17
N ARG A 56 2.88 41.53 -5.36
CA ARG A 56 1.82 42.00 -6.27
C ARG A 56 0.98 40.84 -6.80
N ILE A 57 1.61 39.74 -7.22
CA ILE A 57 0.89 38.53 -7.67
C ILE A 57 0.07 37.95 -6.52
N TYR A 58 0.65 37.78 -5.33
CA TYR A 58 -0.11 37.32 -4.17
C TYR A 58 -1.27 38.24 -3.81
N TRP A 59 -1.07 39.57 -3.88
CA TRP A 59 -2.14 40.52 -3.61
C TRP A 59 -3.24 40.43 -4.67
N GLN A 60 -2.92 40.29 -5.96
CA GLN A 60 -3.92 40.13 -7.03
C GLN A 60 -4.83 38.92 -6.76
N HIS A 61 -4.26 37.77 -6.42
CA HIS A 61 -4.99 36.52 -6.14
C HIS A 61 -5.69 36.50 -4.77
N ARG A 62 -5.45 37.47 -3.89
CA ARG A 62 -6.12 37.54 -2.59
C ARG A 62 -7.59 37.93 -2.75
N ILE A 63 -8.50 37.10 -2.27
CA ILE A 63 -9.95 37.34 -2.33
C ILE A 63 -10.27 38.61 -1.55
N TRP A 64 -10.91 39.58 -2.23
CA TRP A 64 -11.47 40.77 -1.60
C TRP A 64 -12.95 40.49 -1.29
N PRO A 65 -13.35 40.42 -0.01
CA PRO A 65 -14.71 40.00 0.36
C PRO A 65 -15.76 40.90 -0.28
N ALA A 66 -16.83 40.30 -0.81
CA ALA A 66 -17.92 41.03 -1.47
C ALA A 66 -18.67 41.95 -0.50
N GLU A 67 -18.59 41.66 0.80
CA GLU A 67 -19.16 42.44 1.89
C GLU A 67 -18.38 43.73 2.18
N ASN A 68 -17.20 43.92 1.58
CA ASN A 68 -16.40 45.13 1.76
C ASN A 68 -16.76 46.17 0.68
N PRO A 69 -17.46 47.27 1.03
CA PRO A 69 -17.99 48.22 0.05
C PRO A 69 -16.92 49.10 -0.61
N LYS A 70 -15.68 49.06 -0.13
CA LYS A 70 -14.55 49.81 -0.69
C LYS A 70 -13.83 48.97 -1.75
N PRO A 71 -13.33 49.59 -2.84
CA PRO A 71 -12.53 48.87 -3.82
C PRO A 71 -11.27 48.31 -3.16
N LYS A 72 -10.79 47.16 -3.66
CA LYS A 72 -9.55 46.54 -3.21
C LYS A 72 -8.40 47.56 -3.34
N PRO A 73 -7.74 47.94 -2.23
CA PRO A 73 -6.70 48.95 -2.27
C PRO A 73 -5.48 48.43 -3.06
N PRO A 74 -4.67 49.32 -3.64
CA PRO A 74 -3.40 48.94 -4.26
C PRO A 74 -2.45 48.34 -3.21
N LEU A 75 -1.53 47.45 -3.62
CA LEU A 75 -0.60 46.77 -2.72
C LEU A 75 0.17 47.78 -1.87
N GLU A 76 0.59 48.89 -2.47
CA GLU A 76 1.41 49.93 -1.85
C GLU A 76 0.73 50.57 -0.64
N ALA A 77 -0.61 50.54 -0.57
CA ALA A 77 -1.37 51.07 0.56
C ALA A 77 -1.42 50.09 1.75
N ILE A 78 -1.23 48.78 1.52
CA ILE A 78 -1.31 47.73 2.54
C ILE A 78 0.08 47.22 2.94
N MET A 79 1.03 47.26 2.01
CA MET A 79 2.41 46.85 2.21
C MET A 79 3.36 47.87 1.57
N PRO A 80 3.70 48.96 2.30
CA PRO A 80 4.68 49.93 1.85
C PRO A 80 6.06 49.29 1.60
N LEU A 81 6.89 49.94 0.78
CA LEU A 81 8.20 49.42 0.37
C LEU A 81 9.11 49.07 1.57
N GLU A 82 8.99 49.80 2.68
CA GLU A 82 9.73 49.55 3.92
C GLU A 82 9.40 48.17 4.53
N VAL A 83 8.13 47.75 4.46
CA VAL A 83 7.69 46.42 4.96
C VAL A 83 8.23 45.31 4.05
N ILE A 84 8.22 45.54 2.74
CA ILE A 84 8.79 44.60 1.75
C ILE A 84 10.31 44.45 1.97
N ARG A 85 11.01 45.57 2.20
CA ARG A 85 12.44 45.56 2.52
C ARG A 85 12.73 44.78 3.81
N ALA A 86 11.95 45.01 4.86
CA ALA A 86 12.11 44.29 6.13
C ALA A 86 11.92 42.78 5.97
N LYS A 87 10.98 42.32 5.13
CA LYS A 87 10.81 40.89 4.80
C LYS A 87 12.04 40.28 4.15
N VAL A 88 12.61 40.97 3.16
CA VAL A 88 13.82 40.49 2.47
C VAL A 88 14.98 40.37 3.45
N GLU A 89 15.20 41.39 4.27
CA GLU A 89 16.27 41.37 5.27
C GLU A 89 16.09 40.23 6.29
N ASP A 90 14.86 39.95 6.73
CA ASP A 90 14.60 38.87 7.69
C ASP A 90 14.92 37.49 7.12
N SER A 91 14.64 37.25 5.84
CA SER A 91 15.03 36.01 5.17
C SER A 91 16.55 35.83 5.10
N LEU A 92 17.29 36.91 4.85
CA LEU A 92 18.75 36.90 4.82
C LEU A 92 19.34 36.64 6.22
N ARG A 93 18.76 37.28 7.25
CA ARG A 93 19.13 37.03 8.65
C ARG A 93 18.87 35.58 9.05
N LEU A 94 17.71 35.00 8.72
CA LEU A 94 17.40 33.60 9.00
C LEU A 94 18.36 32.64 8.29
N SER A 95 18.75 32.96 7.05
CA SER A 95 19.75 32.20 6.31
C SER A 95 21.10 32.17 7.03
N ASN A 96 21.52 33.30 7.61
CA ASN A 96 22.73 33.41 8.41
C ASN A 96 22.60 32.74 9.78
N ALA A 97 21.41 32.76 10.38
CA ALA A 97 21.14 32.08 11.65
C ALA A 97 21.37 30.56 11.55
N LEU A 98 20.94 29.93 10.45
CA LEU A 98 21.13 28.49 10.21
C LEU A 98 22.60 28.07 10.25
N ASP A 99 23.47 28.92 9.72
CA ASP A 99 24.91 28.70 9.77
C ASP A 99 25.47 28.96 11.17
N GLN A 100 25.18 30.14 11.74
CA GLN A 100 25.80 30.57 13.00
C GLN A 100 25.36 29.78 14.25
N PHE A 101 24.08 29.40 14.34
CA PHE A 101 23.55 28.72 15.53
C PHE A 101 23.54 27.20 15.41
N TRP A 102 23.50 26.67 14.18
CA TRP A 102 23.38 25.23 13.96
C TRP A 102 24.47 24.63 13.05
N GLY A 103 25.41 25.42 12.54
CA GLY A 103 26.53 24.96 11.72
C GLY A 103 26.13 24.40 10.36
N GLN A 104 24.99 24.85 9.82
CA GLN A 104 24.33 24.21 8.68
C GLN A 104 23.88 25.25 7.66
N PRO A 105 24.84 25.78 6.88
CA PRO A 105 24.53 26.74 5.82
C PRO A 105 23.67 26.08 4.73
N ILE A 106 22.66 26.80 4.24
CA ILE A 106 21.90 26.37 3.06
C ILE A 106 22.83 26.18 1.85
N SER A 107 22.82 25.00 1.26
CA SER A 107 23.56 24.61 0.05
C SER A 107 22.79 24.88 -1.25
N GLY A 108 23.49 24.91 -2.39
CA GLY A 108 22.87 24.99 -3.71
C GLY A 108 21.96 23.80 -4.02
N THR A 109 22.35 22.58 -3.64
CA THR A 109 21.53 21.37 -3.83
C THR A 109 20.22 21.42 -3.05
N GLN A 110 20.22 21.99 -1.84
CA GLN A 110 19.00 22.16 -1.05
C GLN A 110 18.04 23.17 -1.68
N LEU A 111 18.56 24.22 -2.33
CA LEU A 111 17.74 25.20 -3.04
C LEU A 111 17.17 24.64 -4.34
N GLN A 112 17.97 23.90 -5.11
CA GLN A 112 17.49 23.18 -6.30
C GLN A 112 16.36 22.20 -5.93
N ALA A 113 16.55 21.40 -4.87
CA ALA A 113 15.54 20.48 -4.38
C ALA A 113 14.27 21.20 -3.89
N GLU A 114 14.42 22.38 -3.30
CA GLU A 114 13.29 23.20 -2.86
C GLU A 114 12.52 23.79 -4.06
N MET A 115 13.21 24.24 -5.11
CA MET A 115 12.59 24.68 -6.37
C MET A 115 11.81 23.53 -7.02
N GLU A 116 12.42 22.35 -7.11
CA GLU A 116 11.77 21.14 -7.62
C GLU A 116 10.56 20.74 -6.77
N ARG A 117 10.62 20.91 -5.44
CA ARG A 117 9.48 20.68 -4.56
C ARG A 117 8.36 21.68 -4.83
N GLN A 118 8.68 22.97 -4.98
CA GLN A 118 7.68 24.01 -5.28
C GLN A 118 7.00 23.75 -6.63
N ALA A 119 7.76 23.41 -7.66
CA ALA A 119 7.26 23.10 -9.00
C ALA A 119 6.34 21.87 -9.05
N ARG A 120 6.65 20.88 -8.21
CA ARG A 120 5.96 19.60 -8.12
C ARG A 120 4.71 19.63 -7.24
N ASP A 121 4.80 20.28 -6.07
CA ASP A 121 3.82 20.14 -4.99
C ASP A 121 2.92 21.38 -4.80
N SER A 122 2.98 22.37 -5.72
CA SER A 122 2.15 23.58 -5.61
C SER A 122 0.66 23.27 -5.76
N LYS A 123 -0.14 23.72 -4.78
CA LYS A 123 -1.61 23.63 -4.81
C LYS A 123 -2.28 24.66 -5.75
N GLN A 124 -1.50 25.61 -6.25
CA GLN A 124 -1.91 26.65 -7.20
C GLN A 124 -0.82 26.78 -8.28
N PRO A 125 -0.68 25.77 -9.18
CA PRO A 125 0.38 25.78 -10.18
C PRO A 125 0.27 26.97 -11.14
N GLU A 126 -0.93 27.50 -11.37
CA GLU A 126 -1.18 28.71 -12.17
C GLU A 126 -0.55 29.95 -11.50
N VAL A 127 -0.80 30.14 -10.21
CA VAL A 127 -0.21 31.24 -9.44
C VAL A 127 1.31 31.08 -9.36
N LEU A 128 1.81 29.85 -9.24
CA LEU A 128 3.26 29.60 -9.28
C LEU A 128 3.88 29.97 -10.63
N ARG A 129 3.21 29.68 -11.76
CA ARG A 129 3.66 30.11 -13.09
C ARG A 129 3.71 31.63 -13.20
N GLU A 130 2.72 32.33 -12.67
CA GLU A 130 2.71 33.80 -12.64
C GLU A 130 3.85 34.36 -11.77
N LEU A 131 4.12 33.75 -10.62
CA LEU A 131 5.24 34.12 -9.75
C LEU A 131 6.59 33.91 -10.44
N TRP A 132 6.79 32.79 -11.12
CA TRP A 132 8.02 32.51 -11.87
C TRP A 132 8.18 33.45 -13.06
N ALA A 133 7.10 33.73 -13.80
CA ALA A 133 7.08 34.69 -14.88
C ALA A 133 7.39 36.12 -14.40
N ALA A 134 6.90 36.51 -13.21
CA ALA A 134 7.20 37.81 -12.59
C ALA A 134 8.68 37.96 -12.20
N LEU A 135 9.39 36.84 -12.03
CA LEU A 135 10.85 36.78 -11.84
C LEU A 135 11.61 36.52 -13.16
N GLY A 136 10.96 36.66 -14.30
CA GLY A 136 11.57 36.47 -15.63
C GLY A 136 11.89 35.01 -15.97
N ASN A 137 11.34 34.04 -15.24
CA ASN A 137 11.70 32.62 -15.30
C ASN A 137 13.21 32.36 -15.13
N ASP A 138 13.90 33.25 -14.41
CA ASP A 138 15.32 33.10 -14.10
C ASP A 138 15.50 32.09 -12.94
N PRO A 139 16.15 30.93 -13.17
CA PRO A 139 16.37 29.90 -12.15
C PRO A 139 17.07 30.44 -10.90
N TYR A 140 17.98 31.39 -11.06
CA TYR A 140 18.72 31.99 -9.94
C TYR A 140 17.83 32.89 -9.10
N LEU A 141 17.00 33.73 -9.73
CA LEU A 141 16.05 34.58 -9.01
C LEU A 141 14.99 33.74 -8.27
N ILE A 142 14.52 32.65 -8.88
CA ILE A 142 13.55 31.74 -8.26
C ILE A 142 14.17 31.01 -7.06
N ALA A 143 15.40 30.51 -7.18
CA ALA A 143 16.14 29.91 -6.07
C ALA A 143 16.28 30.89 -4.90
N GLU A 144 16.66 32.13 -5.18
CA GLU A 144 17.01 33.13 -4.17
C GLU A 144 15.81 33.84 -3.54
N MET A 145 14.72 34.05 -4.29
CA MET A 145 13.58 34.86 -3.86
C MET A 145 12.32 34.05 -3.52
N LEU A 146 12.19 32.81 -4.00
CA LEU A 146 11.05 31.93 -3.69
C LEU A 146 11.47 30.70 -2.88
N ALA A 147 12.53 30.00 -3.28
CA ALA A 147 12.95 28.77 -2.61
C ALA A 147 13.67 29.05 -1.29
N ARG A 148 14.66 29.95 -1.28
CA ARG A 148 15.45 30.27 -0.08
C ARG A 148 14.58 30.76 1.09
N PRO A 149 13.69 31.77 0.94
CA PRO A 149 12.89 32.25 2.08
C PRO A 149 12.01 31.18 2.70
N ALA A 150 11.36 30.35 1.88
CA ALA A 150 10.50 29.26 2.35
C ALA A 150 11.30 28.17 3.08
N LEU A 151 12.49 27.82 2.56
CA LEU A 151 13.34 26.80 3.14
C LEU A 151 13.91 27.22 4.50
N VAL A 152 14.43 28.46 4.59
CA VAL A 152 15.11 28.91 5.82
C VAL A 152 14.15 29.12 6.98
N GLU A 153 12.95 29.63 6.72
CA GLU A 153 11.94 29.75 7.77
C GLU A 153 11.57 28.38 8.33
N ARG A 154 11.33 27.39 7.45
CA ARG A 154 10.98 26.04 7.88
C ARG A 154 12.09 25.37 8.68
N LEU A 155 13.33 25.47 8.23
CA LEU A 155 14.46 24.82 8.91
C LEU A 155 14.74 25.48 10.27
N ALA A 156 14.74 26.81 10.33
CA ALA A 156 15.00 27.53 11.58
C ALA A 156 13.95 27.19 12.65
N ARG A 157 12.67 27.11 12.27
CA ARG A 157 11.58 26.71 13.19
C ARG A 157 11.69 25.27 13.66
N ASN A 158 12.11 24.36 12.79
CA ASN A 158 12.22 22.93 13.12
C ASN A 158 13.40 22.64 14.06
N TRP A 159 14.50 23.38 13.91
CA TRP A 159 15.73 23.12 14.67
C TRP A 159 15.85 23.92 15.96
N TYR A 160 14.99 24.90 16.14
CA TYR A 160 14.89 25.62 17.39
C TYR A 160 14.25 24.73 18.47
N GLN A 161 15.01 24.43 19.52
CA GLN A 161 14.60 23.61 20.67
C GLN A 161 14.77 24.39 22.00
N GLY A 162 14.50 25.70 21.98
CA GLY A 162 14.62 26.55 23.16
C GLY A 162 13.42 26.45 24.13
N ASN A 163 13.60 26.99 25.34
CA ASN A 163 12.57 27.00 26.39
C ASN A 163 11.48 28.06 26.21
N ASP A 164 11.63 28.98 25.25
CA ASP A 164 10.65 30.02 24.88
C ASP A 164 10.17 29.80 23.43
N THR A 165 9.14 30.50 22.99
CA THR A 165 8.63 30.45 21.59
C THR A 165 9.69 30.91 20.58
N PHE A 166 9.61 30.37 19.36
CA PHE A 166 10.50 30.75 18.27
C PHE A 166 10.44 32.26 17.98
N GLU A 167 9.26 32.86 18.05
CA GLU A 167 9.03 34.29 17.81
C GLU A 167 9.80 35.15 18.81
N ASN A 168 9.72 34.84 20.11
CA ASN A 168 10.41 35.60 21.15
C ASN A 168 11.94 35.46 21.00
N TRP A 169 12.41 34.23 20.77
CA TRP A 169 13.81 33.99 20.49
C TRP A 169 14.28 34.75 19.25
N TRP A 170 13.52 34.70 18.16
CA TRP A 170 13.87 35.35 16.90
C TRP A 170 13.97 36.87 17.05
N GLN A 171 13.03 37.51 17.75
CA GLN A 171 13.10 38.95 18.03
C GLN A 171 14.36 39.31 18.84
N SER A 172 14.83 38.44 19.73
CA SER A 172 16.01 38.70 20.55
C SER A 172 17.35 38.63 19.78
N VAL A 173 17.40 37.86 18.69
CA VAL A 173 18.66 37.60 17.95
C VAL A 173 18.72 38.25 16.56
N ARG A 174 17.58 38.51 15.91
CA ARG A 174 17.53 38.96 14.50
C ARG A 174 18.33 40.23 14.23
N GLY A 175 18.31 41.19 15.16
CA GLY A 175 19.05 42.45 15.02
C GLY A 175 20.57 42.33 15.02
N LYS A 176 21.10 41.16 15.43
CA LYS A 176 22.55 40.88 15.51
C LYS A 176 23.07 40.13 14.27
N LEU A 177 22.18 39.67 13.39
CA LEU A 177 22.51 38.87 12.22
C LEU A 177 22.65 39.76 10.98
N SER A 178 23.62 39.41 10.11
CA SER A 178 23.86 40.16 8.88
C SER A 178 22.69 40.02 7.89
N THR A 179 22.48 41.06 7.08
CA THR A 179 21.58 41.07 5.92
C THR A 179 22.31 40.79 4.61
N THR A 180 23.59 40.40 4.65
CA THR A 180 24.37 39.94 3.50
C THR A 180 24.63 38.44 3.56
N LEU A 181 24.79 37.80 2.40
CA LEU A 181 25.16 36.38 2.29
C LEU A 181 26.51 36.26 1.59
N ASP A 182 27.50 35.70 2.27
CA ASP A 182 28.82 35.41 1.71
C ASP A 182 28.82 33.97 1.17
N LYS A 183 28.31 33.76 -0.06
CA LYS A 183 28.19 32.41 -0.65
C LYS A 183 28.55 32.37 -2.14
N PRO A 184 29.07 31.23 -2.63
CA PRO A 184 29.29 31.02 -4.05
C PRO A 184 27.94 30.94 -4.79
N ALA A 185 27.87 31.57 -5.97
CA ALA A 185 26.71 31.48 -6.84
C ALA A 185 26.65 30.10 -7.51
N TYR A 186 25.49 29.45 -7.43
CA TYR A 186 25.25 28.15 -8.06
C TYR A 186 24.40 28.34 -9.32
N ASN A 187 24.65 27.50 -10.33
CA ASN A 187 23.79 27.43 -11.51
C ASN A 187 22.64 26.46 -11.22
N TYR A 188 21.41 26.96 -11.34
CA TYR A 188 20.19 26.21 -11.11
C TYR A 188 19.52 25.86 -12.44
N THR A 189 18.81 24.74 -12.48
CA THR A 189 17.94 24.38 -13.59
C THR A 189 16.51 24.73 -13.24
N LEU A 190 15.78 25.36 -14.17
CA LEU A 190 14.36 25.65 -13.97
C LEU A 190 13.57 24.32 -14.05
N PRO A 191 12.91 23.87 -12.98
CA PRO A 191 12.09 22.67 -13.03
C PRO A 191 10.82 22.93 -13.83
N GLU A 192 10.19 21.90 -14.39
CA GLU A 192 8.88 22.06 -15.02
C GLU A 192 7.78 22.15 -13.94
N ILE A 193 6.98 23.23 -13.94
CA ILE A 193 5.81 23.31 -13.05
C ILE A 193 4.77 22.33 -13.56
N ALA A 194 4.44 21.32 -12.75
CA ALA A 194 3.50 20.30 -13.13
C ALA A 194 2.19 20.92 -13.65
N THR A 195 1.80 20.54 -14.87
CA THR A 195 0.54 20.95 -15.51
C THR A 195 -0.67 20.20 -14.96
N ASN A 196 -0.45 19.32 -13.98
CA ASN A 196 -1.44 18.50 -13.31
C ASN A 196 -0.97 18.27 -11.86
N PRO A 197 -1.69 18.73 -10.82
CA PRO A 197 -1.22 18.71 -9.43
C PRO A 197 -1.30 17.31 -8.77
N GLN A 198 -0.98 16.25 -9.52
CA GLN A 198 -0.96 14.87 -9.03
C GLN A 198 0.42 14.23 -9.23
N ALA A 199 1.44 14.78 -8.58
CA ALA A 199 2.67 14.03 -8.32
C ALA A 199 3.37 14.51 -7.03
N GLN A 200 3.02 13.90 -5.89
CA GLN A 200 3.93 13.46 -4.79
C GLN A 200 3.89 14.12 -3.37
N ASN A 201 3.89 13.20 -2.38
CA ASN A 201 4.43 13.21 -0.98
C ASN A 201 3.53 13.68 0.20
N ARG A 202 3.12 12.88 1.23
CA ARG A 202 3.42 11.52 1.81
C ARG A 202 2.11 10.94 2.40
N TRP A 203 1.76 9.64 2.45
CA TRP A 203 2.34 8.38 3.00
C TRP A 203 1.45 7.18 2.54
N SER A 204 1.96 5.92 2.44
CA SER A 204 1.41 4.62 2.99
C SER A 204 1.46 3.33 2.13
N PRO A 205 0.88 2.16 2.51
CA PRO A 205 1.54 0.84 2.47
C PRO A 205 1.09 -0.05 1.28
N THR A 206 1.90 -1.05 0.90
CA THR A 206 1.37 -2.27 0.24
C THR A 206 0.94 -3.23 1.35
N HIS A 207 -0.25 -3.02 1.91
CA HIS A 207 -0.90 -3.97 2.82
C HIS A 207 -2.11 -4.59 2.14
N ALA A 208 -2.36 -5.84 2.53
CA ALA A 208 -3.46 -6.67 2.07
C ALA A 208 -4.76 -5.88 1.93
N LEU A 209 -5.48 -6.25 0.88
CA LEU A 209 -6.80 -5.76 0.58
C LEU A 209 -7.71 -5.98 1.80
N PRO A 210 -8.67 -5.08 2.05
CA PRO A 210 -9.54 -5.19 3.20
C PRO A 210 -10.17 -6.58 3.26
N GLU A 211 -10.20 -7.17 4.46
CA GLU A 211 -10.72 -8.52 4.74
C GLU A 211 -12.21 -8.69 4.35
N ALA A 212 -12.94 -7.58 4.15
CA ALA A 212 -14.37 -7.56 3.85
C ALA A 212 -14.70 -7.51 2.35
N ASN A 213 -15.44 -8.52 1.88
CA ASN A 213 -15.69 -8.76 0.45
C ASN A 213 -17.07 -8.28 -0.02
N ALA A 214 -18.02 -8.08 0.90
CA ALA A 214 -19.40 -7.64 0.60
C ALA A 214 -20.06 -6.85 1.74
N GLN A 215 -21.09 -6.05 1.40
CA GLN A 215 -21.96 -5.31 2.34
C GLN A 215 -21.22 -4.33 3.27
N ILE A 216 -20.12 -3.76 2.77
CA ILE A 216 -19.32 -2.71 3.42
C ILE A 216 -20.01 -1.34 3.25
N SER A 217 -19.73 -0.40 4.14
CA SER A 217 -20.00 1.02 3.86
C SER A 217 -18.73 1.73 3.44
N GLY A 218 -18.84 2.68 2.52
CA GLY A 218 -17.74 3.52 2.06
C GLY A 218 -18.12 5.00 2.08
N VAL A 219 -17.20 5.86 2.50
CA VAL A 219 -17.35 7.33 2.43
C VAL A 219 -16.12 7.97 1.81
N TRP A 220 -16.29 9.11 1.15
CA TRP A 220 -15.20 9.89 0.58
C TRP A 220 -14.93 11.13 1.44
N THR A 221 -13.68 11.32 1.87
CA THR A 221 -13.29 12.46 2.71
C THR A 221 -13.01 13.74 1.93
N GLY A 222 -12.98 13.67 0.60
CA GLY A 222 -12.37 14.70 -0.26
C GLY A 222 -10.93 14.35 -0.68
N ALA A 223 -10.27 13.43 0.02
CA ALA A 223 -8.90 13.00 -0.29
C ALA A 223 -8.65 11.49 -0.15
N GLU A 224 -9.45 10.78 0.64
CA GLU A 224 -9.33 9.33 0.89
C GLU A 224 -10.72 8.71 0.98
N MET A 225 -10.88 7.46 0.53
CA MET A 225 -12.08 6.65 0.75
C MET A 225 -11.93 5.89 2.06
N ILE A 226 -12.88 5.98 2.97
CA ILE A 226 -12.91 5.19 4.20
C ILE A 226 -13.98 4.12 4.03
N ILE A 227 -13.61 2.86 4.21
CA ILE A 227 -14.54 1.74 4.29
C ILE A 227 -14.54 1.16 5.69
N TRP A 228 -15.66 0.62 6.14
CA TRP A 228 -15.74 -0.03 7.44
C TRP A 228 -16.87 -1.08 7.50
N GLY A 229 -16.65 -2.14 8.28
CA GLY A 229 -17.57 -3.26 8.46
C GLY A 229 -17.67 -4.19 7.24
N GLY A 230 -18.74 -4.98 7.18
CA GLY A 230 -19.04 -5.93 6.11
C GLY A 230 -18.91 -7.39 6.53
N THR A 231 -18.94 -8.27 5.53
CA THR A 231 -18.83 -9.73 5.70
C THR A 231 -17.98 -10.33 4.58
N GLU A 232 -17.36 -11.47 4.88
CA GLU A 232 -16.83 -12.37 3.87
C GLU A 232 -17.97 -13.28 3.37
N ILE A 233 -17.90 -13.73 2.12
CA ILE A 233 -18.91 -14.63 1.54
C ILE A 233 -18.82 -15.98 2.27
N GLY A 234 -19.79 -16.25 3.15
CA GLY A 234 -19.85 -17.48 3.93
C GLY A 234 -19.05 -17.49 5.25
N ALA A 235 -18.56 -16.33 5.73
CA ALA A 235 -17.71 -16.25 6.93
C ALA A 235 -18.08 -15.10 7.91
N SER A 236 -17.16 -14.78 8.83
CA SER A 236 -17.30 -13.87 9.97
C SER A 236 -17.57 -12.41 9.59
N LYS A 237 -18.30 -11.70 10.47
CA LYS A 237 -18.61 -10.26 10.35
C LYS A 237 -17.39 -9.45 10.79
N PHE A 238 -17.05 -8.40 10.05
CA PHE A 238 -15.88 -7.57 10.35
C PHE A 238 -16.25 -6.38 11.26
N ASN A 239 -15.37 -6.08 12.22
CA ASN A 239 -15.34 -4.81 12.98
C ASN A 239 -14.17 -3.92 12.55
N SER A 240 -13.46 -4.30 11.49
CA SER A 240 -12.35 -3.56 10.92
C SER A 240 -12.83 -2.62 9.81
N GLY A 241 -12.05 -1.57 9.57
CA GLY A 241 -12.22 -0.70 8.41
C GLY A 241 -10.88 -0.32 7.83
N SER A 242 -10.90 0.21 6.62
CA SER A 242 -9.72 0.58 5.87
C SER A 242 -9.92 1.94 5.19
N ARG A 243 -8.84 2.69 4.99
CA ARG A 243 -8.81 3.99 4.33
C ARG A 243 -7.94 3.88 3.09
N TYR A 244 -8.53 4.08 1.93
CA TYR A 244 -7.89 4.10 0.63
C TYR A 244 -7.55 5.53 0.21
N ASN A 245 -6.30 5.80 -0.09
CA ASN A 245 -5.87 7.06 -0.64
C ASN A 245 -5.62 6.90 -2.16
N PRO A 246 -6.46 7.46 -3.05
CA PRO A 246 -6.27 7.31 -4.49
C PRO A 246 -5.07 8.10 -5.03
N ALA A 247 -4.62 9.16 -4.33
CA ALA A 247 -3.44 9.91 -4.74
C ALA A 247 -2.13 9.13 -4.51
N THR A 248 -2.14 8.17 -3.59
CA THR A 248 -0.98 7.30 -3.31
C THR A 248 -1.22 5.82 -3.62
N ASP A 249 -2.43 5.44 -4.04
CA ASP A 249 -2.90 4.06 -4.23
C ASP A 249 -2.74 3.13 -3.02
N THR A 250 -3.03 3.62 -1.82
CA THR A 250 -2.66 2.91 -0.58
C THR A 250 -3.84 2.71 0.35
N TRP A 251 -3.96 1.52 0.93
CA TRP A 251 -4.92 1.18 1.97
C TRP A 251 -4.29 1.23 3.37
N ARG A 252 -5.00 1.75 4.37
CA ARG A 252 -4.61 1.72 5.78
C ARG A 252 -5.75 1.26 6.66
N THR A 253 -5.50 0.40 7.64
CA THR A 253 -6.53 0.03 8.62
C THR A 253 -6.92 1.22 9.51
N THR A 254 -8.20 1.39 9.77
CA THR A 254 -8.70 2.30 10.81
C THR A 254 -8.44 1.70 12.20
N SER A 255 -8.22 2.52 13.23
CA SER A 255 -8.17 2.07 14.62
C SER A 255 -9.43 1.29 15.02
N GLY A 256 -9.26 0.22 15.81
CA GLY A 256 -10.33 -0.53 16.46
C GLY A 256 -10.66 -0.04 17.89
N VAL A 257 -9.92 0.96 18.41
CA VAL A 257 -10.10 1.46 19.77
C VAL A 257 -11.46 2.16 19.87
N GLN A 258 -12.35 1.65 20.74
CA GLN A 258 -13.74 2.10 20.88
C GLN A 258 -14.60 1.96 19.61
N ALA A 259 -14.16 1.14 18.65
CA ALA A 259 -14.95 0.85 17.47
C ALA A 259 -16.28 0.18 17.87
N PRO A 260 -17.37 0.52 17.17
CA PRO A 260 -18.66 -0.10 17.43
C PRO A 260 -18.64 -1.58 16.99
N ASP A 261 -19.53 -2.41 17.52
CA ASP A 261 -19.53 -3.87 17.27
C ASP A 261 -19.52 -4.25 15.78
N VAL A 262 -18.99 -5.45 15.47
CA VAL A 262 -18.94 -6.05 14.12
C VAL A 262 -20.28 -5.86 13.42
N ARG A 263 -20.29 -5.42 12.15
CA ARG A 263 -21.56 -5.25 11.42
C ARG A 263 -21.48 -5.26 9.91
N LYS A 264 -22.54 -5.74 9.26
CA LYS A 264 -22.82 -5.63 7.81
C LYS A 264 -24.12 -4.88 7.55
N GLN A 265 -24.36 -4.40 6.33
CA GLN A 265 -25.63 -3.72 5.93
C GLN A 265 -26.01 -2.50 6.79
N HIS A 266 -25.01 -1.81 7.32
CA HIS A 266 -25.18 -0.54 8.02
C HIS A 266 -25.11 0.61 7.00
N SER A 267 -25.51 1.81 7.43
CA SER A 267 -25.33 3.03 6.63
C SER A 267 -24.15 3.83 7.15
N ALA A 268 -23.41 4.49 6.26
CA ALA A 268 -22.39 5.47 6.63
C ALA A 268 -22.62 6.82 5.95
N VAL A 269 -22.28 7.90 6.66
CA VAL A 269 -22.26 9.26 6.11
C VAL A 269 -20.95 9.96 6.48
N TRP A 270 -20.52 10.89 5.64
CA TRP A 270 -19.36 11.74 5.88
C TRP A 270 -19.79 13.13 6.32
N THR A 271 -19.28 13.60 7.46
CA THR A 271 -19.63 14.93 7.99
C THR A 271 -18.82 16.08 7.37
N GLY A 272 -17.75 15.76 6.63
CA GLY A 272 -16.66 16.69 6.33
C GLY A 272 -15.43 16.46 7.21
N THR A 273 -15.62 15.91 8.42
CA THR A 273 -14.54 15.69 9.40
C THR A 273 -14.55 14.31 10.04
N GLU A 274 -15.69 13.61 10.06
CA GLU A 274 -15.89 12.31 10.69
C GLU A 274 -16.78 11.41 9.82
N MET A 275 -16.57 10.09 9.90
CA MET A 275 -17.50 9.10 9.35
C MET A 275 -18.46 8.67 10.46
N ILE A 276 -19.76 8.75 10.21
CA ILE A 276 -20.79 8.25 11.13
C ILE A 276 -21.34 6.95 10.55
N VAL A 277 -21.26 5.86 11.31
CA VAL A 277 -21.89 4.57 10.97
C VAL A 277 -23.03 4.28 11.93
N TRP A 278 -24.15 3.77 11.43
CA TRP A 278 -25.30 3.44 12.27
C TRP A 278 -26.13 2.28 11.71
N GLY A 279 -26.71 1.51 12.62
CA GLY A 279 -27.57 0.36 12.30
C GLY A 279 -26.76 -0.86 11.84
N GLY A 280 -27.41 -1.75 11.11
CA GLY A 280 -26.79 -2.93 10.52
C GLY A 280 -27.04 -4.23 11.30
N CYS A 281 -26.34 -5.27 10.88
CA CYS A 281 -26.42 -6.63 11.40
C CYS A 281 -25.17 -6.94 12.25
N GLY A 282 -25.31 -6.87 13.57
CA GLY A 282 -24.35 -7.12 14.65
C GLY A 282 -23.88 -8.57 14.84
N PRO A 283 -23.19 -8.92 15.94
CA PRO A 283 -22.51 -10.22 16.14
C PRO A 283 -23.42 -11.44 16.33
N LEU A 284 -24.71 -11.23 16.63
CA LEU A 284 -25.69 -12.31 16.85
C LEU A 284 -25.96 -13.11 15.56
N ASP A 285 -26.77 -14.17 15.64
CA ASP A 285 -27.15 -14.98 14.47
C ASP A 285 -27.74 -14.13 13.32
N GLU A 286 -27.73 -14.64 12.09
CA GLU A 286 -28.19 -13.87 10.92
C GLU A 286 -29.66 -13.45 10.98
N HIS A 287 -30.45 -14.04 11.88
CA HIS A 287 -31.90 -13.82 12.00
C HIS A 287 -32.28 -12.95 13.21
N ASN A 288 -31.32 -12.53 14.03
CA ASN A 288 -31.50 -11.64 15.18
C ASN A 288 -30.32 -10.67 15.35
N CYS A 289 -29.72 -10.26 14.23
CA CYS A 289 -28.52 -9.43 14.26
C CYS A 289 -28.79 -7.93 14.23
N GLN A 290 -30.02 -7.44 14.07
CA GLN A 290 -30.24 -6.00 13.96
C GLN A 290 -29.76 -5.24 15.20
N ILE A 291 -29.03 -4.15 14.98
CA ILE A 291 -28.55 -3.27 16.05
C ILE A 291 -29.00 -1.83 15.82
N ALA A 292 -29.25 -1.10 16.91
CA ALA A 292 -29.59 0.33 16.94
C ALA A 292 -28.40 1.21 17.38
N THR A 293 -27.19 0.63 17.42
CA THR A 293 -25.96 1.28 17.86
C THR A 293 -25.22 1.87 16.66
N GLY A 294 -24.32 2.82 16.92
CA GLY A 294 -23.47 3.44 15.91
C GLY A 294 -22.15 3.93 16.48
N GLY A 295 -21.29 4.41 15.60
CA GLY A 295 -20.01 4.99 15.95
C GLY A 295 -19.63 6.14 15.03
N ARG A 296 -18.82 7.05 15.56
CA ARG A 296 -18.22 8.18 14.85
C ARG A 296 -16.73 7.98 14.79
N TYR A 297 -16.19 7.85 13.59
CA TYR A 297 -14.77 7.71 13.34
C TYR A 297 -14.16 9.03 12.90
N ASN A 298 -13.16 9.49 13.65
CA ASN A 298 -12.39 10.66 13.32
C ASN A 298 -11.05 10.27 12.67
N PRO A 299 -10.86 10.50 11.36
CA PRO A 299 -9.62 10.13 10.68
C PRO A 299 -8.40 10.97 11.06
N MET A 300 -8.56 12.14 11.68
CA MET A 300 -7.43 12.97 12.14
C MET A 300 -6.82 12.43 13.42
N THR A 301 -7.65 11.88 14.31
CA THR A 301 -7.21 11.31 15.60
C THR A 301 -7.12 9.78 15.58
N ASP A 302 -7.55 9.15 14.48
CA ASP A 302 -7.69 7.69 14.33
C ASP A 302 -8.42 7.04 15.52
N ALA A 303 -9.59 7.58 15.87
CA ALA A 303 -10.34 7.17 17.05
C ALA A 303 -11.84 7.12 16.80
N TRP A 304 -12.51 6.17 17.47
CA TRP A 304 -13.96 6.04 17.46
C TRP A 304 -14.61 6.65 18.70
N ARG A 305 -15.85 7.10 18.55
CA ARG A 305 -16.74 7.51 19.64
C ARG A 305 -18.13 6.93 19.41
N SER A 306 -18.74 6.37 20.45
CA SER A 306 -20.11 5.85 20.34
C SER A 306 -21.13 6.97 20.06
N THR A 307 -22.15 6.64 19.28
CA THR A 307 -23.37 7.47 19.20
C THR A 307 -24.24 7.22 20.42
N SER A 308 -25.06 8.20 20.82
CA SER A 308 -26.10 7.98 21.82
C SER A 308 -27.12 6.95 21.34
N ASN A 309 -27.65 6.15 22.28
CA ASN A 309 -28.79 5.26 22.06
C ASN A 309 -30.11 5.89 22.55
N VAL A 310 -30.05 7.04 23.21
CA VAL A 310 -31.24 7.75 23.71
C VAL A 310 -32.00 8.32 22.52
N ASN A 311 -33.26 7.93 22.38
CA ASN A 311 -34.16 8.28 21.26
C ASN A 311 -33.66 7.83 19.88
N ALA A 312 -32.71 6.90 19.81
CA ALA A 312 -32.28 6.32 18.54
C ALA A 312 -33.43 5.53 17.90
N PRO A 313 -33.53 5.48 16.56
CA PRO A 313 -34.51 4.65 15.87
C PRO A 313 -34.33 3.17 16.22
N ALA A 314 -35.41 2.39 16.08
CA ALA A 314 -35.36 0.93 16.30
C ALA A 314 -34.28 0.26 15.41
N ALA A 315 -33.72 -0.84 15.92
CA ALA A 315 -32.68 -1.62 15.26
C ALA A 315 -33.12 -2.09 13.86
N ARG A 316 -32.27 -1.89 12.85
CA ARG A 316 -32.64 -2.10 11.44
C ARG A 316 -31.45 -2.39 10.52
N ILE A 317 -31.74 -3.04 9.40
CA ILE A 317 -30.85 -3.24 8.24
C ILE A 317 -31.54 -2.73 6.96
N ASN A 318 -30.79 -2.62 5.86
CA ASN A 318 -31.32 -2.20 4.54
C ASN A 318 -32.03 -0.82 4.55
N HIS A 319 -31.69 0.03 5.52
CA HIS A 319 -32.11 1.42 5.60
C HIS A 319 -31.18 2.33 4.79
N THR A 320 -31.61 3.54 4.51
CA THR A 320 -30.78 4.58 3.88
C THR A 320 -30.41 5.66 4.88
N ALA A 321 -29.30 6.35 4.61
CA ALA A 321 -28.93 7.54 5.36
C ALA A 321 -28.37 8.65 4.45
N VAL A 322 -28.61 9.90 4.83
CA VAL A 322 -28.06 11.09 4.16
C VAL A 322 -27.43 12.05 5.16
N TRP A 323 -26.45 12.84 4.71
CA TRP A 323 -25.84 13.92 5.49
C TRP A 323 -26.41 15.27 5.05
N THR A 324 -26.90 16.07 6.00
CA THR A 324 -27.47 17.39 5.70
C THR A 324 -26.44 18.51 5.61
N GLY A 325 -25.20 18.26 6.06
CA GLY A 325 -24.23 19.30 6.42
C GLY A 325 -24.07 19.46 7.94
N SER A 326 -25.09 19.07 8.72
CA SER A 326 -25.09 19.20 10.18
C SER A 326 -25.63 17.96 10.92
N GLU A 327 -26.45 17.13 10.29
CA GLU A 327 -27.12 15.98 10.88
C GLU A 327 -27.12 14.78 9.92
N MET A 328 -27.10 13.57 10.48
CA MET A 328 -27.37 12.33 9.74
C MET A 328 -28.86 12.03 9.82
N ILE A 329 -29.53 11.83 8.68
CA ILE A 329 -30.93 11.40 8.63
C ILE A 329 -30.96 9.94 8.19
N VAL A 330 -31.65 9.08 8.95
CA VAL A 330 -31.87 7.66 8.66
C VAL A 330 -33.35 7.41 8.40
N PHE A 331 -33.68 6.61 7.38
CA PHE A 331 -35.07 6.23 7.09
C PHE A 331 -35.22 4.79 6.56
N GLY A 332 -36.37 4.19 6.85
CA GLY A 332 -36.78 2.88 6.35
C GLY A 332 -35.96 1.73 6.93
N GLY A 333 -35.76 0.67 6.15
CA GLY A 333 -35.10 -0.58 6.55
C GLY A 333 -36.07 -1.66 7.00
N CYS A 334 -35.54 -2.72 7.59
CA CYS A 334 -36.32 -3.84 8.11
C CYS A 334 -35.70 -4.41 9.40
N SER A 335 -36.51 -5.15 10.15
CA SER A 335 -36.05 -6.02 11.23
C SER A 335 -36.60 -7.44 11.05
N PHE A 336 -35.88 -8.44 11.57
CA PHE A 336 -36.22 -9.84 11.40
C PHE A 336 -37.33 -10.23 12.36
N SER A 337 -38.34 -10.91 11.85
CA SER A 337 -39.29 -11.68 12.65
C SER A 337 -39.61 -12.99 11.94
N ASN A 338 -39.49 -14.11 12.67
CA ASN A 338 -39.63 -15.47 12.12
C ASN A 338 -38.77 -15.72 10.86
N ASN A 339 -37.49 -15.33 10.92
CA ASN A 339 -36.52 -15.42 9.82
C ASN A 339 -36.85 -14.64 8.54
N VAL A 340 -37.81 -13.71 8.59
CA VAL A 340 -38.15 -12.83 7.47
C VAL A 340 -37.82 -11.39 7.84
N CYS A 341 -37.06 -10.67 6.98
CA CYS A 341 -36.84 -9.24 7.21
C CYS A 341 -38.07 -8.47 6.79
N ARG A 342 -38.74 -7.83 7.76
CA ARG A 342 -40.00 -7.12 7.57
C ARG A 342 -39.78 -5.63 7.74
N SER A 343 -40.03 -4.87 6.69
CA SER A 343 -40.02 -3.40 6.76
C SER A 343 -41.16 -2.88 7.63
N GLU A 344 -42.23 -3.65 7.72
CA GLU A 344 -43.41 -3.38 8.56
C GLU A 344 -43.04 -3.34 10.05
N ASN A 345 -41.96 -4.01 10.48
CA ASN A 345 -41.52 -3.97 11.88
C ASN A 345 -40.84 -2.63 12.27
N VAL A 346 -40.49 -1.78 11.30
CA VAL A 346 -39.86 -0.46 11.56
C VAL A 346 -40.78 0.71 11.16
N ASP A 347 -42.03 0.45 10.81
CA ASP A 347 -43.18 1.39 10.73
C ASP A 347 -42.90 2.81 10.19
N SER A 348 -42.37 2.94 8.95
CA SER A 348 -42.09 4.24 8.31
C SER A 348 -41.30 5.21 9.21
N THR A 349 -40.55 4.68 10.17
CA THR A 349 -39.81 5.48 11.15
C THR A 349 -38.42 5.82 10.64
N GLY A 350 -37.89 6.94 11.13
CA GLY A 350 -36.54 7.40 10.88
C GLY A 350 -35.99 8.18 12.07
N GLY A 351 -34.74 8.62 11.96
CA GLY A 351 -34.10 9.44 12.99
C GLY A 351 -33.10 10.42 12.43
N ARG A 352 -33.00 11.57 13.09
CA ARG A 352 -32.00 12.60 12.85
C ARG A 352 -30.99 12.57 13.99
N TYR A 353 -29.74 12.32 13.66
CA TYR A 353 -28.64 12.32 14.61
C TYR A 353 -27.80 13.58 14.47
N ASN A 354 -27.69 14.32 15.56
CA ASN A 354 -26.85 15.50 15.65
C ASN A 354 -25.53 15.14 16.35
N PRO A 355 -24.38 15.18 15.65
CA PRO A 355 -23.09 14.83 16.25
C PRO A 355 -22.55 15.89 17.22
N SER A 356 -22.96 17.17 17.13
CA SER A 356 -22.45 18.21 18.05
C SER A 356 -23.04 18.06 19.46
N THR A 357 -24.29 17.58 19.55
CA THR A 357 -24.98 17.32 20.82
C THR A 357 -24.99 15.85 21.21
N ASN A 358 -24.62 14.94 20.30
CA ASN A 358 -24.76 13.49 20.45
C ASN A 358 -26.19 13.06 20.79
N THR A 359 -27.19 13.60 20.08
CA THR A 359 -28.61 13.32 20.34
C THR A 359 -29.35 12.87 19.09
N TRP A 360 -30.36 12.02 19.29
CA TRP A 360 -31.30 11.61 18.26
C TRP A 360 -32.64 12.32 18.41
N GLN A 361 -33.28 12.61 17.28
CA GLN A 361 -34.66 13.07 17.19
C GLN A 361 -35.41 12.23 16.15
N ALA A 362 -36.63 11.82 16.45
CA ALA A 362 -37.46 11.07 15.50
C ALA A 362 -37.87 11.95 14.30
N THR A 363 -37.89 11.36 13.10
CA THR A 363 -38.57 11.98 11.96
C THR A 363 -40.07 11.87 12.13
N SER A 364 -40.84 12.80 11.57
CA SER A 364 -42.29 12.69 11.52
C SER A 364 -42.72 11.43 10.76
N THR A 365 -43.77 10.78 11.25
CA THR A 365 -44.47 9.68 10.56
C THR A 365 -45.68 10.20 9.77
N ALA A 366 -46.08 11.46 9.99
CA ALA A 366 -47.16 12.07 9.24
C ALA A 366 -46.74 12.27 7.77
N ASN A 367 -47.53 11.72 6.85
CA ASN A 367 -47.27 11.69 5.40
C ASN A 367 -45.94 11.03 5.00
N ALA A 368 -45.30 10.29 5.90
CA ALA A 368 -44.10 9.55 5.57
C ALA A 368 -44.43 8.46 4.53
N PRO A 369 -43.51 8.20 3.58
CA PRO A 369 -43.70 7.09 2.65
C PRO A 369 -43.82 5.77 3.43
N GLY A 370 -44.64 4.83 2.92
CA GLY A 370 -44.88 3.55 3.58
C GLY A 370 -43.60 2.74 3.87
N PRO A 371 -43.66 1.74 4.76
CA PRO A 371 -42.49 0.98 5.18
C PRO A 371 -41.75 0.38 3.98
N ARG A 372 -40.41 0.45 3.96
CA ARG A 372 -39.61 0.02 2.80
C ARG A 372 -38.17 -0.31 3.15
N GLN A 373 -37.62 -1.32 2.47
CA GLN A 373 -36.20 -1.69 2.46
C GLN A 373 -35.64 -1.61 1.03
N ASP A 374 -34.31 -1.59 0.88
CA ASP A 374 -33.62 -1.58 -0.43
C ASP A 374 -34.06 -0.43 -1.36
N HIS A 375 -34.51 0.67 -0.74
CA HIS A 375 -34.87 1.91 -1.40
C HIS A 375 -33.63 2.81 -1.52
N ILE A 376 -33.73 3.88 -2.30
CA ILE A 376 -32.66 4.88 -2.41
C ILE A 376 -33.05 6.17 -1.69
N ALA A 377 -32.04 6.88 -1.18
CA ALA A 377 -32.21 8.24 -0.69
C ALA A 377 -31.09 9.16 -1.17
N VAL A 378 -31.44 10.40 -1.53
CA VAL A 378 -30.48 11.45 -1.89
C VAL A 378 -30.73 12.73 -1.08
N TRP A 379 -29.69 13.53 -0.86
CA TRP A 379 -29.81 14.86 -0.26
C TRP A 379 -29.83 15.93 -1.34
N SER A 380 -30.88 16.75 -1.38
CA SER A 380 -31.00 17.83 -2.36
C SER A 380 -30.21 19.09 -2.00
N GLY A 381 -29.68 19.16 -0.78
CA GLY A 381 -29.21 20.40 -0.14
C GLY A 381 -30.21 20.93 0.89
N THR A 382 -31.50 20.60 0.76
CA THR A 382 -32.57 21.06 1.66
C THR A 382 -33.50 19.95 2.11
N GLU A 383 -33.63 18.86 1.36
CA GLU A 383 -34.56 17.76 1.60
C GLU A 383 -33.89 16.41 1.36
N MET A 384 -34.29 15.38 2.12
CA MET A 384 -34.01 13.99 1.81
C MET A 384 -35.09 13.47 0.85
N ILE A 385 -34.71 12.96 -0.32
CA ILE A 385 -35.64 12.41 -1.29
C ILE A 385 -35.47 10.89 -1.29
N VAL A 386 -36.55 10.16 -0.98
CA VAL A 386 -36.62 8.69 -0.91
C VAL A 386 -37.45 8.17 -2.08
N TRP A 387 -37.02 7.11 -2.75
CA TRP A 387 -37.81 6.48 -3.81
C TRP A 387 -37.56 4.96 -3.99
N GLY A 388 -38.63 4.24 -4.33
CA GLY A 388 -38.62 2.81 -4.64
C GLY A 388 -38.45 1.93 -3.42
N GLY A 389 -37.88 0.74 -3.63
CA GLY A 389 -37.65 -0.29 -2.62
C GLY A 389 -38.74 -1.36 -2.60
N GLN A 390 -38.77 -2.14 -1.54
CA GLN A 390 -39.73 -3.23 -1.39
C GLN A 390 -40.23 -3.38 0.05
N THR A 391 -41.37 -4.03 0.18
CA THR A 391 -41.87 -4.64 1.42
C THR A 391 -41.73 -6.15 1.33
N THR A 392 -42.27 -6.89 2.31
CA THR A 392 -42.34 -8.36 2.20
C THR A 392 -43.27 -8.85 1.11
N SER A 393 -44.20 -8.01 0.64
CA SER A 393 -45.30 -8.42 -0.24
C SER A 393 -45.37 -7.63 -1.55
N SER A 394 -44.67 -6.50 -1.65
CA SER A 394 -44.81 -5.57 -2.78
C SER A 394 -43.48 -4.89 -3.11
N VAL A 395 -43.24 -4.69 -4.41
CA VAL A 395 -42.19 -3.80 -4.90
C VAL A 395 -42.80 -2.42 -5.13
N LEU A 396 -42.07 -1.35 -4.78
CA LEU A 396 -42.59 0.02 -4.73
C LEU A 396 -42.05 0.88 -5.87
N ASN A 397 -42.88 1.79 -6.37
CA ASN A 397 -42.53 2.83 -7.35
C ASN A 397 -42.85 4.25 -6.86
N ASP A 398 -43.06 4.40 -5.56
CA ASP A 398 -43.41 5.64 -4.89
C ASP A 398 -42.24 6.16 -4.03
N GLY A 399 -42.41 7.33 -3.43
CA GLY A 399 -41.37 7.99 -2.68
C GLY A 399 -41.87 9.16 -1.83
N GLY A 400 -40.95 9.81 -1.13
CA GLY A 400 -41.24 10.98 -0.31
C GLY A 400 -40.04 11.93 -0.18
N ARG A 401 -40.34 13.21 -0.01
CA ARG A 401 -39.39 14.28 0.26
C ARG A 401 -39.53 14.70 1.72
N TYR A 402 -38.45 14.61 2.48
CA TYR A 402 -38.41 14.98 3.88
C TYR A 402 -37.64 16.28 4.08
N ASN A 403 -38.29 17.25 4.69
CA ASN A 403 -37.69 18.52 5.06
C ASN A 403 -37.33 18.51 6.56
N PRO A 404 -36.04 18.53 6.93
CA PRO A 404 -35.63 18.53 8.33
C PRO A 404 -35.90 19.85 9.05
N ALA A 405 -36.05 20.99 8.34
CA ALA A 405 -36.26 22.30 8.97
C ALA A 405 -37.60 22.39 9.71
N ASN A 406 -38.62 21.71 9.21
CA ASN A 406 -39.96 21.68 9.80
C ASN A 406 -40.44 20.25 10.16
N ASN A 407 -39.60 19.23 9.96
CA ASN A 407 -39.90 17.83 10.22
C ASN A 407 -41.15 17.33 9.46
N THR A 408 -41.24 17.58 8.15
CA THR A 408 -42.39 17.20 7.33
C THR A 408 -42.02 16.33 6.13
N TRP A 409 -42.96 15.48 5.72
CA TRP A 409 -42.88 14.68 4.50
C TRP A 409 -43.89 15.14 3.46
N VAL A 410 -43.47 15.10 2.19
CA VAL A 410 -44.31 15.32 1.01
C VAL A 410 -44.11 14.16 0.04
N ALA A 411 -45.20 13.49 -0.37
CA ALA A 411 -45.11 12.40 -1.34
C ALA A 411 -44.56 12.90 -2.69
N THR A 412 -43.80 12.07 -3.40
CA THR A 412 -43.39 12.36 -4.79
C THR A 412 -44.55 12.09 -5.74
N ASN A 413 -44.66 12.87 -6.81
CA ASN A 413 -45.63 12.61 -7.86
C ASN A 413 -45.41 11.23 -8.51
N PRO A 414 -46.44 10.36 -8.59
CA PRO A 414 -46.31 9.04 -9.21
C PRO A 414 -46.33 9.10 -10.75
N ASN A 415 -46.78 10.20 -11.34
CA ASN A 415 -46.92 10.31 -12.79
C ASN A 415 -45.55 10.41 -13.47
N GLY A 416 -45.29 9.51 -14.42
CA GLY A 416 -44.01 9.42 -15.12
C GLY A 416 -42.89 8.75 -14.31
N ALA A 417 -43.16 8.32 -13.08
CA ALA A 417 -42.20 7.58 -12.28
C ALA A 417 -41.86 6.23 -12.94
N PRO A 418 -40.61 5.74 -12.80
CA PRO A 418 -40.22 4.44 -13.33
C PRO A 418 -41.02 3.30 -12.67
N SER A 419 -41.06 2.13 -13.33
CA SER A 419 -41.72 0.94 -12.77
C SER A 419 -41.15 0.56 -11.39
N ALA A 420 -41.98 -0.15 -10.60
CA ALA A 420 -41.60 -0.59 -9.26
C ALA A 420 -40.31 -1.42 -9.28
N ARG A 421 -39.35 -1.03 -8.43
CA ARG A 421 -38.01 -1.63 -8.39
C ARG A 421 -37.31 -1.47 -7.05
N TYR A 422 -36.40 -2.40 -6.78
CA TYR A 422 -35.38 -2.36 -5.73
C TYR A 422 -34.01 -2.68 -6.33
N ASP A 423 -32.93 -2.53 -5.56
CA ASP A 423 -31.53 -2.69 -6.01
C ASP A 423 -31.15 -1.82 -7.23
N HIS A 424 -31.83 -0.68 -7.38
CA HIS A 424 -31.51 0.40 -8.33
C HIS A 424 -30.51 1.39 -7.75
N SER A 425 -29.83 2.14 -8.62
CA SER A 425 -28.96 3.25 -8.19
C SER A 425 -29.63 4.61 -8.41
N ALA A 426 -29.28 5.59 -7.59
CA ALA A 426 -29.60 6.98 -7.88
C ALA A 426 -28.46 7.95 -7.56
N VAL A 427 -28.41 9.07 -8.29
CA VAL A 427 -27.47 10.17 -8.05
C VAL A 427 -28.21 11.51 -8.00
N TRP A 428 -27.72 12.43 -7.15
CA TRP A 428 -28.14 13.83 -7.15
C TRP A 428 -27.19 14.64 -8.03
N ILE A 429 -27.74 15.37 -9.00
CA ILE A 429 -26.95 16.17 -9.97
C ILE A 429 -26.93 17.67 -9.64
N GLY A 430 -27.28 18.05 -8.40
CA GLY A 430 -27.40 19.44 -7.97
C GLY A 430 -28.80 20.01 -8.10
N SER A 431 -29.61 19.52 -9.04
CA SER A 431 -30.99 19.97 -9.27
C SER A 431 -32.01 18.83 -9.39
N ARG A 432 -31.58 17.62 -9.75
CA ARG A 432 -32.46 16.48 -10.01
C ARG A 432 -31.88 15.19 -9.43
N MET A 433 -32.75 14.24 -9.10
CA MET A 433 -32.36 12.87 -8.79
C MET A 433 -32.48 12.02 -10.06
N ILE A 434 -31.45 11.27 -10.45
CA ILE A 434 -31.54 10.31 -11.55
C ILE A 434 -31.60 8.91 -10.96
N VAL A 435 -32.61 8.11 -11.31
CA VAL A 435 -32.77 6.70 -10.94
C VAL A 435 -32.52 5.82 -12.15
N TRP A 436 -31.77 4.72 -12.00
CA TRP A 436 -31.53 3.79 -13.11
C TRP A 436 -31.37 2.32 -12.66
N GLY A 437 -31.80 1.39 -13.52
CA GLY A 437 -31.63 -0.05 -13.36
C GLY A 437 -32.54 -0.65 -12.28
N GLY A 438 -32.11 -1.74 -11.64
CA GLY A 438 -32.84 -2.43 -10.57
C GLY A 438 -33.64 -3.64 -11.05
N THR A 439 -34.45 -4.21 -10.15
CA THR A 439 -35.29 -5.39 -10.41
C THR A 439 -36.61 -5.33 -9.63
N ASN A 440 -37.61 -6.07 -10.08
CA ASN A 440 -38.85 -6.32 -9.34
C ASN A 440 -39.03 -7.80 -8.94
N GLY A 441 -37.93 -8.57 -8.97
CA GLY A 441 -37.93 -10.02 -8.73
C GLY A 441 -38.39 -10.87 -9.92
N ARG A 442 -39.04 -10.28 -10.94
CA ARG A 442 -39.44 -10.97 -12.18
C ARG A 442 -38.59 -10.53 -13.39
N ALA A 443 -38.25 -9.26 -13.45
CA ALA A 443 -37.48 -8.66 -14.53
C ALA A 443 -36.41 -7.72 -13.97
N TYR A 444 -35.29 -7.68 -14.68
CA TYR A 444 -34.25 -6.68 -14.50
C TYR A 444 -34.52 -5.51 -15.44
N PHE A 445 -34.14 -4.30 -15.05
CA PHE A 445 -34.40 -3.09 -15.82
C PHE A 445 -33.10 -2.47 -16.38
N ASN A 446 -33.19 -1.90 -17.58
CA ASN A 446 -32.16 -1.07 -18.23
C ASN A 446 -32.64 0.37 -18.47
N ASP A 447 -33.75 0.76 -17.83
CA ASP A 447 -34.38 2.06 -17.93
C ASP A 447 -34.28 2.82 -16.59
N GLY A 448 -34.81 4.04 -16.59
CA GLY A 448 -34.77 4.93 -15.45
C GLY A 448 -35.50 6.25 -15.70
N ALA A 449 -35.45 7.15 -14.73
CA ALA A 449 -36.02 8.48 -14.85
C ALA A 449 -35.27 9.50 -13.99
N ARG A 450 -35.35 10.78 -14.39
CA ARG A 450 -34.87 11.92 -13.61
C ARG A 450 -36.05 12.64 -12.96
N TYR A 451 -35.96 12.85 -11.65
CA TYR A 451 -36.94 13.53 -10.83
C TYR A 451 -36.50 14.95 -10.53
N ASP A 452 -37.37 15.91 -10.83
CA ASP A 452 -37.19 17.32 -10.50
C ASP A 452 -38.06 17.67 -9.28
N PRO A 453 -37.47 17.88 -8.09
CA PRO A 453 -38.24 18.18 -6.88
C PRO A 453 -38.87 19.58 -6.91
N SER A 454 -38.38 20.50 -7.74
CA SER A 454 -38.96 21.85 -7.86
C SER A 454 -40.28 21.83 -8.63
N ALA A 455 -40.35 20.97 -9.65
CA ALA A 455 -41.53 20.77 -10.48
C ALA A 455 -42.39 19.57 -10.03
N ASP A 456 -41.91 18.75 -9.10
CA ASP A 456 -42.51 17.48 -8.69
C ASP A 456 -42.89 16.61 -9.91
N SER A 457 -41.91 16.38 -10.79
CA SER A 457 -42.12 15.70 -12.06
C SER A 457 -40.99 14.76 -12.41
N TRP A 458 -41.34 13.70 -13.14
CA TRP A 458 -40.41 12.69 -13.65
C TRP A 458 -40.28 12.78 -15.16
N GLU A 459 -39.07 12.53 -15.64
CA GLU A 459 -38.78 12.43 -17.07
C GLU A 459 -37.93 11.19 -17.33
N ALA A 460 -38.33 10.37 -18.31
CA ALA A 460 -37.60 9.14 -18.63
C ALA A 460 -36.19 9.43 -19.16
N VAL A 461 -35.21 8.64 -18.71
CA VAL A 461 -33.87 8.66 -19.31
C VAL A 461 -33.87 7.84 -20.61
N ALA A 462 -33.02 8.21 -21.57
CA ALA A 462 -32.89 7.47 -22.81
C ALA A 462 -32.47 6.02 -22.57
N THR A 463 -32.95 5.10 -23.41
CA THR A 463 -32.57 3.68 -23.39
C THR A 463 -31.59 3.32 -24.52
N ALA A 464 -31.49 4.17 -25.54
CA ALA A 464 -30.53 4.00 -26.63
C ALA A 464 -29.10 4.12 -26.08
N GLY A 465 -28.28 3.08 -26.29
CA GLY A 465 -26.91 3.01 -25.79
C GLY A 465 -26.79 2.69 -24.29
N ALA A 466 -27.91 2.51 -23.57
CA ALA A 466 -27.90 2.19 -22.15
C ALA A 466 -27.31 0.79 -21.89
N PRO A 467 -26.67 0.57 -20.74
CA PRO A 467 -26.18 -0.76 -20.36
C PRO A 467 -27.33 -1.79 -20.27
N VAL A 468 -27.02 -3.06 -20.51
CA VAL A 468 -28.03 -4.15 -20.39
C VAL A 468 -28.68 -4.19 -19.01
N ALA A 469 -29.89 -4.76 -18.94
CA ALA A 469 -30.71 -4.78 -17.74
C ALA A 469 -29.99 -5.44 -16.55
N ARG A 470 -29.99 -4.76 -15.40
CA ARG A 470 -29.18 -5.16 -14.24
C ARG A 470 -29.68 -4.59 -12.91
N ALA A 471 -29.39 -5.30 -11.83
CA ALA A 471 -29.54 -4.85 -10.45
C ALA A 471 -28.19 -4.95 -9.70
N ALA A 472 -28.11 -4.41 -8.48
CA ALA A 472 -26.93 -4.46 -7.63
C ALA A 472 -25.63 -3.95 -8.29
N HIS A 473 -25.80 -3.01 -9.22
CA HIS A 473 -24.73 -2.22 -9.84
C HIS A 473 -24.43 -0.99 -8.97
N THR A 474 -23.36 -0.28 -9.28
CA THR A 474 -23.07 1.01 -8.64
C THR A 474 -23.27 2.14 -9.63
N ALA A 475 -23.60 3.33 -9.11
CA ALA A 475 -23.57 4.55 -9.88
C ALA A 475 -22.84 5.67 -9.12
N VAL A 476 -22.05 6.46 -9.85
CA VAL A 476 -21.40 7.66 -9.32
C VAL A 476 -21.70 8.87 -10.19
N TRP A 477 -21.70 10.06 -9.58
CA TRP A 477 -21.83 11.32 -10.30
C TRP A 477 -20.45 11.94 -10.51
N SER A 478 -20.08 12.20 -11.75
CA SER A 478 -18.78 12.79 -12.10
C SER A 478 -18.71 14.31 -11.96
N GLY A 479 -19.85 14.97 -11.75
CA GLY A 479 -20.03 16.41 -11.94
C GLY A 479 -20.73 16.75 -13.25
N THR A 480 -20.63 15.87 -14.25
CA THR A 480 -21.22 16.09 -15.59
C THR A 480 -22.02 14.89 -16.11
N GLU A 481 -21.66 13.68 -15.72
CA GLU A 481 -22.26 12.43 -16.18
C GLU A 481 -22.51 11.46 -15.01
N MET A 482 -23.60 10.69 -15.08
CA MET A 482 -23.81 9.53 -14.20
C MET A 482 -23.10 8.32 -14.81
N ILE A 483 -22.22 7.68 -14.06
CA ILE A 483 -21.50 6.49 -14.51
C ILE A 483 -22.07 5.28 -13.79
N VAL A 484 -22.59 4.32 -14.55
CA VAL A 484 -23.09 3.04 -14.04
C VAL A 484 -22.12 1.94 -14.41
N TRP A 485 -21.77 1.06 -13.46
CA TRP A 485 -20.91 -0.07 -13.76
C TRP A 485 -21.21 -1.33 -12.93
N GLY A 486 -20.90 -2.49 -13.51
CA GLY A 486 -21.06 -3.80 -12.90
C GLY A 486 -22.53 -4.21 -12.71
N GLY A 487 -22.82 -5.01 -11.68
CA GLY A 487 -24.16 -5.53 -11.38
C GLY A 487 -24.42 -6.92 -11.94
N CYS A 488 -25.66 -7.38 -11.82
CA CYS A 488 -26.08 -8.72 -12.22
C CYS A 488 -27.50 -8.80 -12.77
N SER A 489 -27.78 -9.92 -13.46
CA SER A 489 -29.08 -10.36 -13.93
C SER A 489 -29.24 -11.89 -13.78
N GLY A 490 -30.42 -12.41 -14.15
CA GLY A 490 -30.75 -13.83 -14.06
C GLY A 490 -31.11 -14.29 -12.65
N SER A 491 -31.72 -15.47 -12.51
CA SER A 491 -32.11 -16.01 -11.20
C SER A 491 -30.93 -15.96 -10.23
N LEU A 492 -31.14 -15.40 -9.04
CA LEU A 492 -30.13 -15.24 -7.98
C LEU A 492 -28.82 -14.55 -8.43
N CYS A 493 -28.88 -13.62 -9.39
CA CYS A 493 -27.68 -12.91 -9.88
C CYS A 493 -26.60 -13.82 -10.50
N THR A 494 -27.03 -14.90 -11.16
CA THR A 494 -26.18 -15.85 -11.88
C THR A 494 -25.34 -15.22 -12.99
N THR A 495 -25.83 -14.16 -13.64
CA THR A 495 -25.09 -13.43 -14.67
C THR A 495 -24.56 -12.14 -14.09
N LYS A 496 -23.23 -12.01 -13.92
CA LYS A 496 -22.60 -10.76 -13.47
C LYS A 496 -22.00 -10.01 -14.66
N PHE A 497 -21.92 -8.69 -14.57
CA PHE A 497 -21.43 -7.84 -15.65
C PHE A 497 -20.09 -7.17 -15.31
N ASN A 498 -19.22 -7.05 -16.30
CA ASN A 498 -18.01 -6.20 -16.31
C ASN A 498 -18.18 -4.97 -17.24
N SER A 499 -19.42 -4.67 -17.60
CA SER A 499 -19.79 -3.57 -18.49
C SER A 499 -20.51 -2.46 -17.74
N GLY A 500 -20.54 -1.27 -18.31
CA GLY A 500 -21.19 -0.09 -17.76
C GLY A 500 -21.58 0.91 -18.84
N GLY A 501 -22.03 2.09 -18.41
CA GLY A 501 -22.38 3.20 -19.29
C GLY A 501 -22.29 4.54 -18.58
N ARG A 502 -22.01 5.58 -19.35
CA ARG A 502 -22.00 6.99 -18.95
C ARG A 502 -23.23 7.67 -19.50
N TYR A 503 -24.04 8.23 -18.62
CA TYR A 503 -25.24 8.97 -18.96
C TYR A 503 -24.99 10.47 -18.82
N ASN A 504 -25.19 11.20 -19.92
CA ASN A 504 -25.14 12.64 -19.93
C ASN A 504 -26.57 13.20 -19.76
N PRO A 505 -26.90 13.85 -18.63
CA PRO A 505 -28.23 14.38 -18.40
C PRO A 505 -28.56 15.62 -19.25
N THR A 506 -27.57 16.33 -19.78
CA THR A 506 -27.79 17.50 -20.65
C THR A 506 -28.33 17.08 -22.01
N THR A 507 -27.75 16.02 -22.58
CA THR A 507 -28.14 15.49 -23.90
C THR A 507 -29.12 14.33 -23.84
N ASN A 508 -29.42 13.82 -22.64
CA ASN A 508 -30.21 12.61 -22.41
C ASN A 508 -29.70 11.43 -23.25
N SER A 509 -28.41 11.11 -23.15
CA SER A 509 -27.77 10.09 -23.98
C SER A 509 -26.82 9.21 -23.17
N TRP A 510 -26.71 7.95 -23.57
CA TRP A 510 -25.75 6.99 -23.01
C TRP A 510 -24.59 6.74 -23.95
N VAL A 511 -23.41 6.59 -23.35
CA VAL A 511 -22.20 6.08 -24.00
C VAL A 511 -21.72 4.85 -23.22
N PRO A 512 -21.53 3.68 -23.85
CA PRO A 512 -20.96 2.52 -23.17
C PRO A 512 -19.58 2.83 -22.60
N THR A 513 -19.24 2.26 -21.44
CA THR A 513 -17.85 2.29 -20.96
C THR A 513 -17.03 1.25 -21.69
N SER A 514 -15.76 1.53 -21.95
CA SER A 514 -14.81 0.53 -22.43
C SER A 514 -14.78 -0.72 -21.55
N GLN A 515 -14.62 -1.89 -22.18
CA GLN A 515 -14.37 -3.16 -21.48
C GLN A 515 -12.87 -3.51 -21.46
N ALA A 516 -12.04 -2.77 -22.21
CA ALA A 516 -10.60 -3.01 -22.24
C ALA A 516 -9.99 -2.61 -20.89
N GLY A 517 -9.37 -3.56 -20.20
CA GLY A 517 -8.80 -3.37 -18.87
C GLY A 517 -9.82 -3.31 -17.72
N ALA A 518 -11.12 -3.52 -18.01
CA ALA A 518 -12.16 -3.48 -16.99
C ALA A 518 -12.01 -4.62 -15.97
N PRO A 519 -12.34 -4.38 -14.69
CA PRO A 519 -12.37 -5.39 -13.64
C PRO A 519 -13.24 -6.60 -14.01
N VAL A 520 -12.96 -7.77 -13.43
CA VAL A 520 -13.82 -8.94 -13.64
C VAL A 520 -15.26 -8.65 -13.23
N ALA A 521 -16.19 -9.33 -13.89
CA ALA A 521 -17.62 -9.14 -13.71
C ALA A 521 -18.04 -9.34 -12.24
N ARG A 522 -18.80 -8.38 -11.69
CA ARG A 522 -19.12 -8.33 -10.26
C ARG A 522 -20.43 -7.61 -9.94
N SER A 523 -20.98 -7.86 -8.75
CA SER A 523 -22.20 -7.21 -8.20
C SER A 523 -22.02 -6.86 -6.73
N HIS A 524 -22.86 -6.00 -6.16
CA HIS A 524 -22.79 -5.58 -4.74
C HIS A 524 -21.40 -5.03 -4.33
N HIS A 525 -20.72 -4.42 -5.29
CA HIS A 525 -19.42 -3.79 -5.13
C HIS A 525 -19.61 -2.32 -4.71
N VAL A 526 -18.54 -1.66 -4.28
CA VAL A 526 -18.54 -0.22 -4.03
C VAL A 526 -17.91 0.51 -5.21
N ALA A 527 -18.47 1.66 -5.54
CA ALA A 527 -17.83 2.62 -6.42
C ALA A 527 -17.83 4.01 -5.80
N VAL A 528 -16.72 4.72 -5.95
CA VAL A 528 -16.57 6.12 -5.51
C VAL A 528 -16.05 6.99 -6.65
N TRP A 529 -16.54 8.22 -6.71
CA TRP A 529 -15.97 9.26 -7.56
C TRP A 529 -14.92 10.05 -6.79
N THR A 530 -13.71 10.18 -7.34
CA THR A 530 -12.60 10.89 -6.69
C THR A 530 -12.61 12.40 -6.95
N GLY A 531 -13.48 12.87 -7.85
CA GLY A 531 -13.40 14.19 -8.47
C GLY A 531 -12.87 14.13 -9.91
N SER A 532 -12.12 13.08 -10.28
CA SER A 532 -11.55 12.90 -11.62
C SER A 532 -11.84 11.54 -12.25
N LEU A 533 -11.95 10.48 -11.44
CA LEU A 533 -12.12 9.11 -11.91
C LEU A 533 -13.05 8.31 -11.00
N MET A 534 -13.61 7.21 -11.52
CA MET A 534 -14.40 6.26 -10.75
C MET A 534 -13.51 5.09 -10.30
N VAL A 535 -13.52 4.78 -9.00
CA VAL A 535 -12.84 3.59 -8.46
C VAL A 535 -13.89 2.53 -8.13
N VAL A 536 -13.70 1.30 -8.59
CA VAL A 536 -14.56 0.14 -8.30
C VAL A 536 -13.80 -0.91 -7.51
N TRP A 537 -14.38 -1.35 -6.39
CA TRP A 537 -13.75 -2.30 -5.48
C TRP A 537 -14.74 -3.27 -4.80
N GLY A 538 -14.27 -4.47 -4.48
CA GLY A 538 -15.03 -5.50 -3.75
C GLY A 538 -16.19 -6.11 -4.54
N GLY A 539 -17.16 -6.67 -3.82
CA GLY A 539 -18.36 -7.30 -4.37
C GLY A 539 -18.19 -8.77 -4.76
N ALA A 540 -19.31 -9.43 -5.07
CA ALA A 540 -19.31 -10.81 -5.53
C ALA A 540 -18.84 -10.87 -7.00
N ALA A 541 -17.67 -11.45 -7.26
CA ALA A 541 -17.06 -11.59 -8.58
C ALA A 541 -17.28 -12.98 -9.22
N ASN A 542 -17.00 -13.14 -10.52
CA ASN A 542 -16.96 -14.43 -11.24
C ASN A 542 -15.53 -15.04 -11.30
N GLY A 543 -14.63 -14.57 -10.45
CA GLY A 543 -13.21 -14.92 -10.42
C GLY A 543 -12.56 -14.32 -9.16
N ASP A 544 -11.29 -13.93 -9.23
CA ASP A 544 -10.58 -13.33 -8.10
C ASP A 544 -11.30 -12.04 -7.59
N PRO A 545 -11.83 -12.03 -6.35
CA PRO A 545 -12.58 -10.89 -5.79
C PRO A 545 -11.71 -9.64 -5.60
N PHE A 546 -10.38 -9.76 -5.72
CA PHE A 546 -9.38 -8.73 -5.44
C PHE A 546 -8.95 -7.90 -6.66
N THR A 547 -9.73 -7.91 -7.74
CA THR A 547 -9.37 -7.38 -9.08
C THR A 547 -10.07 -6.07 -9.44
N GLY A 548 -10.14 -5.08 -8.54
CA GLY A 548 -10.81 -3.78 -8.80
C GLY A 548 -10.23 -2.98 -9.98
N GLY A 549 -10.77 -1.78 -10.21
CA GLY A 549 -10.31 -0.93 -11.32
C GLY A 549 -10.66 0.54 -11.14
N ARG A 550 -9.88 1.38 -11.81
CA ARG A 550 -10.04 2.82 -11.91
C ARG A 550 -10.46 3.15 -13.32
N TYR A 551 -11.50 3.96 -13.47
CA TYR A 551 -12.09 4.33 -14.73
C TYR A 551 -12.03 5.84 -14.94
N GLU A 552 -11.34 6.24 -16.00
CA GLU A 552 -11.20 7.63 -16.44
C GLU A 552 -12.22 7.93 -17.53
N THR A 553 -13.09 8.93 -17.32
CA THR A 553 -14.15 9.27 -18.27
C THR A 553 -13.61 9.97 -19.53
N GLY A 554 -12.54 10.77 -19.39
CA GLY A 554 -11.97 11.56 -20.49
C GLY A 554 -11.32 10.69 -21.58
N SER A 555 -10.65 9.61 -21.18
CA SER A 555 -9.99 8.66 -22.07
C SER A 555 -10.78 7.37 -22.31
N ASP A 556 -11.87 7.15 -21.58
CA ASP A 556 -12.64 5.90 -21.57
C ASP A 556 -11.74 4.66 -21.31
N THR A 557 -10.86 4.78 -20.32
CA THR A 557 -9.87 3.74 -20.02
C THR A 557 -10.04 3.20 -18.61
N TRP A 558 -10.03 1.88 -18.50
CA TRP A 558 -9.85 1.18 -17.24
C TRP A 558 -8.38 0.91 -16.97
N THR A 559 -7.96 1.19 -15.75
CA THR A 559 -6.70 0.72 -15.19
C THR A 559 -7.00 -0.21 -14.02
N PRO A 560 -6.52 -1.46 -14.04
CA PRO A 560 -6.69 -2.37 -12.90
C PRO A 560 -6.08 -1.76 -11.63
N THR A 561 -6.75 -1.89 -10.49
CA THR A 561 -6.17 -1.54 -9.18
C THR A 561 -5.09 -2.52 -8.74
N ASN A 562 -4.88 -3.60 -9.52
CA ASN A 562 -3.88 -4.64 -9.31
C ASN A 562 -3.13 -4.95 -10.63
N ALA A 563 -2.43 -3.97 -11.18
CA ALA A 563 -1.64 -4.14 -12.41
C ALA A 563 -0.40 -5.05 -12.24
N ASN A 564 -0.01 -5.39 -11.01
CA ASN A 564 1.22 -6.13 -10.71
C ASN A 564 0.94 -7.48 -10.05
N LYS A 565 0.80 -8.55 -10.85
CA LYS A 565 1.28 -9.85 -10.36
C LYS A 565 2.80 -9.72 -10.17
N THR A 566 3.20 -9.67 -8.91
CA THR A 566 4.53 -10.05 -8.42
C THR A 566 4.84 -11.49 -8.85
N ALA A 567 6.11 -11.90 -8.76
CA ALA A 567 6.54 -13.28 -9.03
C ALA A 567 5.54 -14.30 -8.47
N SER A 568 5.25 -15.36 -9.22
CA SER A 568 4.33 -16.43 -8.78
C SER A 568 4.60 -16.80 -7.33
N ALA A 569 3.53 -17.09 -6.58
CA ALA A 569 3.60 -17.74 -5.27
C ALA A 569 4.73 -18.79 -5.24
N ARG A 570 5.64 -18.68 -4.27
CA ARG A 570 6.84 -19.52 -4.19
C ARG A 570 7.36 -19.68 -2.77
N GLU A 571 7.85 -20.87 -2.45
CA GLU A 571 8.50 -21.27 -1.20
C GLU A 571 9.96 -21.68 -1.47
N PHE A 572 10.81 -21.67 -0.44
CA PHE A 572 12.22 -22.09 -0.54
C PHE A 572 13.02 -21.44 -1.69
N PHE A 573 12.61 -20.22 -2.06
CA PHE A 573 13.27 -19.34 -3.00
C PHE A 573 14.41 -18.57 -2.31
N THR A 574 15.27 -17.95 -3.10
CA THR A 574 16.29 -17.03 -2.58
C THR A 574 15.90 -15.59 -2.86
N SER A 575 16.33 -14.69 -1.97
CA SER A 575 16.13 -13.26 -2.10
C SER A 575 17.42 -12.51 -1.80
N ILE A 576 17.76 -11.51 -2.61
CA ILE A 576 18.97 -10.70 -2.47
C ILE A 576 18.63 -9.21 -2.57
N TRP A 577 19.28 -8.40 -1.75
CA TRP A 577 19.24 -6.94 -1.87
C TRP A 577 20.46 -6.44 -2.64
N THR A 578 20.22 -5.64 -3.69
CA THR A 578 21.29 -5.07 -4.52
C THR A 578 21.78 -3.71 -4.03
N GLY A 579 21.09 -3.11 -3.05
CA GLY A 579 21.25 -1.70 -2.67
C GLY A 579 20.14 -0.81 -3.24
N THR A 580 19.53 -1.20 -4.36
CA THR A 580 18.46 -0.44 -5.04
C THR A 580 17.23 -1.30 -5.31
N ASP A 581 17.42 -2.55 -5.74
CA ASP A 581 16.38 -3.54 -6.01
C ASP A 581 16.51 -4.79 -5.11
N MET A 582 15.39 -5.43 -4.79
CA MET A 582 15.33 -6.79 -4.23
C MET A 582 15.13 -7.79 -5.36
N ILE A 583 15.99 -8.80 -5.49
CA ILE A 583 15.85 -9.87 -6.48
C ILE A 583 15.32 -11.11 -5.78
N VAL A 584 14.28 -11.75 -6.33
CA VAL A 584 13.77 -13.06 -5.90
C VAL A 584 13.91 -14.06 -7.04
N TRP A 585 14.33 -15.29 -6.75
CA TRP A 585 14.46 -16.31 -7.78
C TRP A 585 14.28 -17.74 -7.26
N GLY A 586 13.71 -18.58 -8.13
CA GLY A 586 13.51 -20.01 -7.88
C GLY A 586 12.44 -20.28 -6.83
N GLY A 587 12.54 -21.42 -6.15
CA GLY A 587 11.56 -21.91 -5.20
C GLY A 587 10.58 -22.92 -5.83
N ASP A 588 9.53 -23.25 -5.10
CA ASP A 588 8.44 -24.10 -5.57
C ASP A 588 7.06 -23.56 -5.20
N ASP A 589 6.05 -24.02 -5.93
CA ASP A 589 4.64 -23.82 -5.61
C ASP A 589 4.10 -25.07 -4.90
N ARG A 590 3.66 -24.88 -3.66
CA ARG A 590 3.02 -25.90 -2.79
C ARG A 590 3.84 -27.17 -2.58
N PHE A 591 5.18 -27.11 -2.54
CA PHE A 591 6.04 -28.29 -2.50
C PHE A 591 5.91 -29.21 -3.74
N VAL A 592 5.11 -28.83 -4.75
CA VAL A 592 4.77 -29.68 -5.90
C VAL A 592 5.59 -29.28 -7.13
N THR A 593 5.62 -27.98 -7.47
CA THR A 593 6.18 -27.53 -8.74
C THR A 593 7.32 -26.54 -8.52
N GLN A 594 8.57 -26.96 -8.75
CA GLN A 594 9.69 -26.01 -8.71
C GLN A 594 9.62 -25.04 -9.90
N THR A 595 10.15 -23.83 -9.70
CA THR A 595 10.22 -22.80 -10.74
C THR A 595 11.65 -22.34 -11.00
N ASN A 596 11.93 -21.92 -12.24
CA ASN A 596 13.16 -21.25 -12.67
C ASN A 596 12.95 -19.77 -12.97
N THR A 597 11.82 -19.22 -12.55
CA THR A 597 11.47 -17.82 -12.73
C THR A 597 11.95 -17.00 -11.55
N GLY A 598 12.11 -15.70 -11.76
CA GLY A 598 12.39 -14.73 -10.70
C GLY A 598 11.90 -13.35 -11.09
N ALA A 599 11.99 -12.42 -10.15
CA ALA A 599 11.64 -11.02 -10.38
C ALA A 599 12.52 -10.09 -9.53
N ARG A 600 12.64 -8.85 -9.98
CA ARG A 600 13.31 -7.76 -9.28
C ARG A 600 12.28 -6.76 -8.84
N TYR A 601 12.31 -6.41 -7.57
CA TYR A 601 11.47 -5.42 -6.97
C TYR A 601 12.28 -4.15 -6.76
N ASN A 602 11.85 -3.07 -7.39
CA ASN A 602 12.42 -1.75 -7.16
C ASN A 602 11.52 -1.00 -6.15
N PRO A 603 11.93 -0.86 -4.87
CA PRO A 603 11.13 -0.16 -3.86
C PRO A 603 11.03 1.35 -4.07
N ALA A 604 11.82 1.97 -4.96
CA ALA A 604 11.71 3.39 -5.29
C ALA A 604 10.58 3.69 -6.29
N THR A 605 10.28 2.72 -7.15
CA THR A 605 9.22 2.79 -8.17
C THR A 605 8.04 1.87 -7.88
N ASP A 606 8.13 1.10 -6.78
CA ASP A 606 7.18 0.06 -6.37
C ASP A 606 6.80 -0.90 -7.51
N SER A 607 7.80 -1.28 -8.30
CA SER A 607 7.60 -2.05 -9.52
C SER A 607 8.35 -3.38 -9.46
N TRP A 608 7.71 -4.42 -9.99
CA TRP A 608 8.34 -5.71 -10.22
C TRP A 608 8.71 -5.84 -11.69
N GLN A 609 9.94 -6.26 -11.96
CA GLN A 609 10.40 -6.62 -13.30
C GLN A 609 10.82 -8.10 -13.33
N PRO A 610 10.36 -8.91 -14.29
CA PRO A 610 10.78 -10.30 -14.38
C PRO A 610 12.29 -10.41 -14.67
N THR A 611 12.95 -11.39 -14.07
CA THR A 611 14.31 -11.76 -14.48
C THR A 611 14.24 -12.53 -15.81
N ALA A 612 15.28 -12.45 -16.62
CA ALA A 612 15.37 -13.22 -17.85
C ALA A 612 15.25 -14.72 -17.57
N GLN A 613 14.57 -15.42 -18.49
CA GLN A 613 14.46 -16.87 -18.47
C GLN A 613 15.55 -17.52 -19.35
N ALA A 614 16.05 -16.80 -20.36
CA ALA A 614 17.16 -17.26 -21.18
C ALA A 614 18.43 -17.38 -20.33
N GLY A 615 19.04 -18.57 -20.35
CA GLY A 615 20.25 -18.88 -19.56
C GLY A 615 20.00 -19.09 -18.06
N ALA A 616 18.77 -18.93 -17.58
CA ALA A 616 18.43 -19.14 -16.17
C ALA A 616 18.64 -20.62 -15.78
N PRO A 617 19.12 -20.92 -14.56
CA PRO A 617 19.27 -22.29 -14.09
C PRO A 617 17.93 -23.04 -14.06
N THR A 618 17.97 -24.37 -14.17
CA THR A 618 16.76 -25.21 -14.11
C THR A 618 15.96 -24.98 -12.83
N ALA A 619 14.66 -25.24 -12.89
CA ALA A 619 13.73 -25.00 -11.79
C ALA A 619 14.20 -25.71 -10.52
N ARG A 620 14.19 -24.99 -9.38
CA ARG A 620 14.74 -25.52 -8.11
C ARG A 620 14.27 -24.78 -6.86
N HIS A 621 14.21 -25.49 -5.75
CA HIS A 621 14.10 -24.95 -4.40
C HIS A 621 15.37 -25.21 -3.57
N LEU A 622 15.43 -24.70 -2.34
CA LEU A 622 16.48 -25.03 -1.34
C LEU A 622 17.92 -24.80 -1.85
N HIS A 623 18.07 -23.89 -2.80
CA HIS A 623 19.35 -23.41 -3.30
C HIS A 623 19.83 -22.24 -2.45
N THR A 624 21.10 -21.88 -2.55
CA THR A 624 21.64 -20.69 -1.91
C THR A 624 21.87 -19.59 -2.93
N ALA A 625 21.88 -18.35 -2.45
CA ALA A 625 22.24 -17.18 -3.25
C ALA A 625 23.16 -16.26 -2.47
N VAL A 626 24.08 -15.60 -3.19
CA VAL A 626 24.92 -14.53 -2.66
C VAL A 626 24.91 -13.31 -3.59
N TRP A 627 25.16 -12.14 -3.02
CA TRP A 627 25.31 -10.89 -3.77
C TRP A 627 26.80 -10.53 -3.88
N THR A 628 27.29 -10.31 -5.11
CA THR A 628 28.68 -9.92 -5.32
C THR A 628 28.94 -8.42 -5.15
N GLY A 629 27.88 -7.62 -5.02
CA GLY A 629 27.90 -6.17 -5.24
C GLY A 629 27.39 -5.77 -6.63
N SER A 630 27.41 -6.69 -7.60
CA SER A 630 26.98 -6.43 -8.99
C SER A 630 26.17 -7.56 -9.62
N GLU A 631 26.29 -8.79 -9.14
CA GLU A 631 25.59 -9.98 -9.65
C GLU A 631 25.03 -10.81 -8.49
N MET A 632 23.89 -11.46 -8.71
CA MET A 632 23.39 -12.51 -7.82
C MET A 632 23.91 -13.86 -8.31
N ILE A 633 24.62 -14.60 -7.46
CA ILE A 633 25.06 -15.95 -7.78
C ILE A 633 24.16 -16.93 -7.04
N ILE A 634 23.54 -17.86 -7.75
CA ILE A 634 22.79 -18.97 -7.17
C ILE A 634 23.50 -20.30 -7.42
N TRP A 635 23.40 -21.25 -6.49
CA TRP A 635 23.95 -22.58 -6.69
C TRP A 635 23.25 -23.68 -5.87
N GLY A 636 23.27 -24.91 -6.39
CA GLY A 636 22.70 -26.09 -5.74
C GLY A 636 21.17 -26.12 -5.80
N GLY A 637 20.53 -26.71 -4.79
CA GLY A 637 19.07 -26.89 -4.71
C GLY A 637 18.59 -28.18 -5.39
N GLY A 638 17.27 -28.38 -5.41
CA GLY A 638 16.66 -29.58 -5.98
C GLY A 638 15.31 -29.33 -6.65
N SER A 639 14.88 -30.29 -7.46
CA SER A 639 13.54 -30.36 -8.07
C SER A 639 13.12 -31.81 -8.20
N GLY A 640 11.99 -32.16 -7.58
CA GLY A 640 11.55 -33.55 -7.43
C GLY A 640 12.66 -34.43 -6.85
N SER A 641 13.00 -35.51 -7.56
CA SER A 641 14.08 -36.44 -7.21
C SER A 641 15.48 -36.00 -7.66
N THR A 642 15.62 -34.81 -8.26
CA THR A 642 16.91 -34.31 -8.76
C THR A 642 17.50 -33.28 -7.81
N ILE A 643 18.77 -33.43 -7.43
CA ILE A 643 19.54 -32.39 -6.75
C ILE A 643 20.62 -31.90 -7.70
N PHE A 644 20.83 -30.58 -7.73
CA PHE A 644 21.68 -29.92 -8.69
C PHE A 644 23.07 -29.62 -8.12
N LYS A 645 24.09 -29.73 -8.99
CA LYS A 645 25.43 -29.13 -8.82
C LYS A 645 25.65 -27.95 -9.79
N THR A 646 24.56 -27.45 -10.35
CA THR A 646 24.54 -26.34 -11.30
C THR A 646 24.09 -25.06 -10.60
N GLY A 647 24.43 -23.92 -11.19
CA GLY A 647 24.08 -22.60 -10.69
C GLY A 647 24.06 -21.58 -11.82
N GLY A 648 23.80 -20.32 -11.47
CA GLY A 648 23.75 -19.22 -12.41
C GLY A 648 24.13 -17.91 -11.75
N ARG A 649 24.77 -17.04 -12.54
CA ARG A 649 25.07 -15.65 -12.19
C ARG A 649 24.09 -14.77 -12.91
N TYR A 650 23.29 -14.03 -12.16
CA TYR A 650 22.33 -13.08 -12.67
C TYR A 650 22.89 -11.68 -12.57
N ASN A 651 23.02 -11.02 -13.72
CA ASN A 651 23.39 -9.63 -13.81
C ASN A 651 22.12 -8.77 -13.96
N PRO A 652 21.75 -7.97 -12.95
CA PRO A 652 20.59 -7.10 -13.03
C PRO A 652 20.78 -5.92 -14.00
N LEU A 653 21.99 -5.43 -14.28
CA LEU A 653 22.16 -4.27 -15.16
C LEU A 653 21.65 -4.52 -16.59
N ASN A 654 21.84 -5.74 -17.09
CA ASN A 654 21.42 -6.13 -18.43
C ASN A 654 20.35 -7.24 -18.44
N ASN A 655 19.85 -7.66 -17.27
CA ASN A 655 18.89 -8.74 -17.11
C ASN A 655 19.34 -10.04 -17.81
N THR A 656 20.54 -10.54 -17.49
CA THR A 656 21.08 -11.76 -18.11
C THR A 656 21.53 -12.79 -17.09
N TRP A 657 21.44 -14.07 -17.47
CA TRP A 657 21.99 -15.19 -16.71
C TRP A 657 23.20 -15.79 -17.42
N THR A 658 24.25 -16.06 -16.64
CA THR A 658 25.43 -16.80 -17.07
C THR A 658 25.60 -18.03 -16.20
N ALA A 659 25.67 -19.22 -16.80
CA ALA A 659 25.85 -20.46 -16.05
C ALA A 659 27.18 -20.49 -15.27
N THR A 660 27.15 -21.02 -14.05
CA THR A 660 28.37 -21.34 -13.31
C THR A 660 29.00 -22.60 -13.87
N SER A 661 30.33 -22.70 -13.87
CA SER A 661 31.03 -23.93 -14.22
C SER A 661 30.61 -25.09 -13.32
N THR A 662 30.55 -26.29 -13.89
CA THR A 662 30.36 -27.55 -13.16
C THR A 662 31.66 -28.33 -12.99
N THR A 663 32.74 -27.83 -13.61
CA THR A 663 34.09 -28.38 -13.49
C THR A 663 34.63 -28.11 -12.09
N ALA A 664 35.06 -29.16 -11.40
CA ALA A 664 35.51 -29.11 -10.00
C ALA A 664 34.46 -28.56 -9.00
N ALA A 665 33.20 -28.40 -9.42
CA ALA A 665 32.12 -27.98 -8.53
C ALA A 665 31.86 -29.06 -7.46
N PRO A 666 31.50 -28.68 -6.23
CA PRO A 666 31.13 -29.64 -5.20
C PRO A 666 29.97 -30.53 -5.65
N GLY A 667 29.88 -31.72 -5.05
CA GLY A 667 28.77 -32.64 -5.31
C GLY A 667 27.40 -31.97 -5.12
N ALA A 668 26.40 -32.43 -5.89
CA ALA A 668 25.06 -31.87 -5.90
C ALA A 668 24.43 -31.85 -4.50
N ARG A 669 23.84 -30.71 -4.11
CA ARG A 669 23.29 -30.52 -2.77
C ARG A 669 22.17 -29.49 -2.68
N SER A 670 21.27 -29.65 -1.72
CA SER A 670 20.29 -28.67 -1.23
C SER A 670 20.54 -28.37 0.25
N SER A 671 19.86 -27.36 0.81
CA SER A 671 19.92 -27.04 2.26
C SER A 671 21.33 -26.83 2.82
N HIS A 672 22.25 -26.42 1.95
CA HIS A 672 23.62 -26.02 2.28
C HIS A 672 23.64 -24.53 2.61
N THR A 673 24.76 -24.03 3.14
CA THR A 673 24.95 -22.60 3.36
C THR A 673 25.91 -22.03 2.32
N ALA A 674 25.76 -20.74 2.02
CA ALA A 674 26.69 -20.00 1.20
C ALA A 674 27.00 -18.63 1.80
N VAL A 675 28.24 -18.17 1.64
CA VAL A 675 28.68 -16.83 2.02
C VAL A 675 29.47 -16.17 0.89
N TRP A 676 29.43 -14.83 0.84
CA TRP A 676 30.25 -14.05 -0.08
C TRP A 676 31.46 -13.49 0.67
N THR A 677 32.67 -13.72 0.14
CA THR A 677 33.91 -13.22 0.76
C THR A 677 34.25 -11.78 0.36
N GLY A 678 33.56 -11.23 -0.64
CA GLY A 678 34.00 -10.06 -1.41
C GLY A 678 34.55 -10.43 -2.79
N THR A 679 35.06 -11.66 -2.96
CA THR A 679 35.69 -12.13 -4.19
C THR A 679 35.23 -13.52 -4.64
N GLU A 680 34.77 -14.36 -3.71
CA GLU A 680 34.36 -15.74 -3.95
C GLU A 680 33.08 -16.07 -3.19
N MET A 681 32.27 -16.98 -3.75
CA MET A 681 31.17 -17.62 -3.04
C MET A 681 31.67 -18.91 -2.41
N ILE A 682 31.55 -19.08 -1.10
CA ILE A 682 31.88 -20.34 -0.41
C ILE A 682 30.59 -21.07 -0.11
N VAL A 683 30.46 -22.32 -0.54
CA VAL A 683 29.34 -23.22 -0.22
C VAL A 683 29.82 -24.36 0.66
N TRP A 684 29.05 -24.74 1.69
CA TRP A 684 29.43 -25.86 2.55
C TRP A 684 28.23 -26.61 3.15
N GLY A 685 28.42 -27.92 3.38
CA GLY A 685 27.45 -28.80 4.01
C GLY A 685 26.22 -29.08 3.14
N GLY A 686 25.08 -29.35 3.77
CA GLY A 686 23.79 -29.60 3.12
C GLY A 686 23.46 -31.08 2.92
N SER A 687 22.49 -31.36 2.06
CA SER A 687 21.96 -32.69 1.78
C SER A 687 22.08 -33.02 0.30
N GLY A 688 22.53 -34.24 -0.03
CA GLY A 688 22.65 -34.75 -1.39
C GLY A 688 21.82 -36.01 -1.60
N LEU A 689 21.79 -36.50 -2.84
CA LEU A 689 20.92 -37.64 -3.22
C LEU A 689 21.31 -38.94 -2.51
N THR A 690 22.61 -39.15 -2.30
CA THR A 690 23.17 -40.36 -1.68
C THR A 690 23.57 -40.16 -0.24
N SER A 691 23.46 -38.94 0.30
CA SER A 691 23.91 -38.61 1.64
C SER A 691 23.07 -37.45 2.21
N PRO A 692 22.27 -37.67 3.26
CA PRO A 692 21.41 -36.64 3.84
C PRO A 692 22.21 -35.52 4.52
N TRP A 693 23.47 -35.78 4.85
CA TRP A 693 24.38 -34.83 5.49
C TRP A 693 25.73 -34.85 4.79
N ILE A 694 26.15 -33.71 4.27
CA ILE A 694 27.41 -33.56 3.52
C ILE A 694 28.43 -32.79 4.39
N ARG A 695 29.72 -33.15 4.30
CA ARG A 695 30.83 -32.42 4.94
C ARG A 695 31.79 -31.72 3.97
N THR A 696 31.50 -31.76 2.67
CA THR A 696 32.32 -31.11 1.63
C THR A 696 31.81 -29.70 1.36
N GLY A 697 32.64 -28.87 0.72
CA GLY A 697 32.27 -27.55 0.24
C GLY A 697 33.12 -27.14 -0.97
N GLY A 698 32.87 -25.93 -1.47
CA GLY A 698 33.67 -25.35 -2.54
C GLY A 698 33.61 -23.84 -2.56
N ARG A 699 34.63 -23.24 -3.14
CA ARG A 699 34.79 -21.81 -3.36
C ARG A 699 34.64 -21.55 -4.84
N TYR A 700 33.71 -20.70 -5.22
CA TYR A 700 33.45 -20.30 -6.58
C TYR A 700 33.95 -18.89 -6.82
N ASN A 701 34.86 -18.75 -7.78
CA ASN A 701 35.36 -17.47 -8.22
C ASN A 701 34.62 -17.04 -9.51
N PRO A 702 33.77 -15.99 -9.48
CA PRO A 702 33.04 -15.54 -10.65
C PRO A 702 33.94 -14.92 -11.73
N SER A 703 35.10 -14.36 -11.38
CA SER A 703 36.01 -13.74 -12.38
C SER A 703 36.63 -14.78 -13.32
N THR A 704 36.89 -15.99 -12.81
CA THR A 704 37.47 -17.10 -13.57
C THR A 704 36.45 -18.19 -13.92
N ASN A 705 35.22 -18.08 -13.40
CA ASN A 705 34.18 -19.12 -13.50
C ASN A 705 34.70 -20.49 -13.05
N ALA A 706 35.44 -20.54 -11.94
CA ALA A 706 36.13 -21.74 -11.48
C ALA A 706 35.76 -22.09 -10.04
N TRP A 707 35.75 -23.40 -9.73
CA TRP A 707 35.54 -23.93 -8.39
C TRP A 707 36.84 -24.50 -7.80
N THR A 708 37.05 -24.24 -6.52
CA THR A 708 38.13 -24.81 -5.72
C THR A 708 37.53 -25.50 -4.49
N ALA A 709 37.86 -26.77 -4.26
CA ALA A 709 37.33 -27.50 -3.11
C ALA A 709 37.83 -26.92 -1.77
N THR A 710 36.97 -26.94 -0.75
CA THR A 710 37.40 -26.68 0.63
C THR A 710 38.13 -27.90 1.18
N THR A 711 39.11 -27.72 2.06
CA THR A 711 39.73 -28.85 2.77
C THR A 711 38.72 -29.64 3.62
N LEU A 712 39.01 -30.92 3.82
CA LEU A 712 38.31 -31.78 4.79
C LEU A 712 39.04 -31.89 6.13
N THR A 713 40.30 -31.44 6.18
CA THR A 713 41.09 -31.43 7.41
C THR A 713 40.44 -30.52 8.43
N ASN A 714 40.08 -31.06 9.59
CA ASN A 714 39.36 -30.38 10.68
C ASN A 714 38.00 -29.80 10.29
N ALA A 715 37.45 -30.17 9.13
CA ALA A 715 36.13 -29.72 8.73
C ALA A 715 35.07 -30.23 9.73
N PRO A 716 34.03 -29.43 10.03
CA PRO A 716 32.96 -29.87 10.91
C PRO A 716 32.28 -31.14 10.40
N ILE A 717 31.71 -31.92 11.33
CA ILE A 717 30.94 -33.13 11.00
C ILE A 717 29.85 -32.80 9.96
N ALA A 718 29.60 -33.75 9.06
CA ALA A 718 28.57 -33.66 8.04
C ALA A 718 27.24 -33.20 8.62
N ARG A 719 26.63 -32.17 8.02
CA ARG A 719 25.43 -31.53 8.56
C ARG A 719 24.61 -30.81 7.50
N SER A 720 23.33 -30.62 7.79
CA SER A 720 22.38 -29.82 7.02
C SER A 720 21.63 -28.88 7.98
N SER A 721 20.88 -27.91 7.44
CA SER A 721 20.09 -26.97 8.25
C SER A 721 20.92 -26.19 9.30
N HIS A 722 22.22 -26.05 9.05
CA HIS A 722 23.14 -25.22 9.81
C HIS A 722 23.12 -23.79 9.26
N VAL A 723 23.74 -22.88 9.98
CA VAL A 723 23.95 -21.49 9.55
C VAL A 723 25.39 -21.24 9.19
N ALA A 724 25.61 -20.23 8.34
CA ALA A 724 26.92 -19.68 8.11
C ALA A 724 26.89 -18.16 8.01
N VAL A 725 27.94 -17.51 8.51
CA VAL A 725 28.19 -16.07 8.35
C VAL A 725 29.61 -15.82 7.84
N TRP A 726 29.82 -14.69 7.17
CA TRP A 726 31.15 -14.22 6.80
C TRP A 726 31.63 -13.19 7.82
N SER A 727 32.78 -13.41 8.44
CA SER A 727 33.37 -12.48 9.42
C SER A 727 34.15 -11.33 8.79
N GLY A 728 34.30 -11.31 7.47
CA GLY A 728 35.29 -10.49 6.76
C GLY A 728 36.56 -11.27 6.42
N GLN A 729 36.86 -12.34 7.16
CA GLN A 729 38.06 -13.18 6.95
C GLN A 729 37.76 -14.67 6.89
N GLN A 730 36.71 -15.12 7.59
CA GLN A 730 36.39 -16.55 7.74
C GLN A 730 34.89 -16.80 7.56
N MET A 731 34.55 -17.95 6.99
CA MET A 731 33.19 -18.49 7.02
C MET A 731 33.01 -19.21 8.36
N ILE A 732 32.06 -18.77 9.17
CA ILE A 732 31.75 -19.41 10.46
C ILE A 732 30.48 -20.22 10.29
N VAL A 733 30.58 -21.53 10.43
CA VAL A 733 29.46 -22.50 10.41
C VAL A 733 29.11 -22.89 11.84
N TRP A 734 27.82 -22.94 12.18
CA TRP A 734 27.40 -23.41 13.50
C TRP A 734 26.03 -24.10 13.48
N GLY A 735 25.83 -25.02 14.41
CA GLY A 735 24.57 -25.73 14.59
C GLY A 735 24.27 -26.74 13.49
N GLY A 736 22.99 -27.08 13.34
CA GLY A 736 22.45 -27.94 12.28
C GLY A 736 22.15 -29.37 12.75
N ALA A 737 21.53 -30.12 11.86
CA ALA A 737 21.24 -31.53 12.05
C ALA A 737 22.39 -32.38 11.52
N THR A 738 22.77 -33.42 12.27
CA THR A 738 23.68 -34.47 11.85
C THR A 738 22.91 -35.79 11.70
N ALA A 739 23.61 -36.87 11.37
CA ALA A 739 22.97 -38.18 11.19
C ALA A 739 22.23 -38.71 12.43
N THR A 740 22.60 -38.26 13.62
CA THR A 740 22.12 -38.84 14.88
C THR A 740 21.55 -37.81 15.85
N PHE A 741 21.92 -36.53 15.72
CA PHE A 741 21.48 -35.48 16.65
C PHE A 741 21.59 -34.09 16.03
N ASP A 742 20.83 -33.16 16.57
CA ASP A 742 21.12 -31.72 16.42
C ASP A 742 22.39 -31.37 17.17
N THR A 743 23.22 -30.50 16.62
CA THR A 743 24.53 -30.19 17.19
C THR A 743 24.64 -28.74 17.65
N ARG A 744 25.48 -28.51 18.67
CA ARG A 744 25.98 -27.19 19.10
C ARG A 744 27.42 -26.92 18.67
N THR A 745 27.95 -27.76 17.78
CA THR A 745 29.31 -27.63 17.24
C THR A 745 29.33 -26.71 16.02
N GLY A 746 30.50 -26.18 15.69
CA GLY A 746 30.72 -25.34 14.51
C GLY A 746 32.16 -25.39 14.03
N GLY A 747 32.46 -24.63 12.97
CA GLY A 747 33.81 -24.42 12.48
C GLY A 747 33.99 -23.10 11.75
N ARG A 748 35.18 -22.53 11.86
CA ARG A 748 35.66 -21.34 11.16
C ARG A 748 36.54 -21.79 10.00
N TYR A 749 36.15 -21.46 8.78
CA TYR A 749 36.91 -21.75 7.57
C TYR A 749 37.61 -20.50 7.07
N ASP A 750 38.92 -20.58 6.96
CA ASP A 750 39.76 -19.55 6.36
C ASP A 750 40.05 -19.91 4.89
N PRO A 751 39.54 -19.13 3.91
CA PRO A 751 39.83 -19.38 2.50
C PRO A 751 41.26 -19.00 2.09
N ALA A 752 41.96 -18.12 2.80
CA ALA A 752 43.33 -17.73 2.45
C ALA A 752 44.31 -18.89 2.65
N THR A 753 44.10 -19.66 3.73
CA THR A 753 44.92 -20.83 4.08
C THR A 753 44.27 -22.16 3.72
N ASN A 754 42.97 -22.14 3.36
CA ASN A 754 42.14 -23.33 3.16
C ASN A 754 42.16 -24.26 4.40
N THR A 755 41.91 -23.70 5.58
CA THR A 755 41.91 -24.45 6.86
C THR A 755 40.62 -24.27 7.65
N TRP A 756 40.22 -25.31 8.39
CA TRP A 756 39.14 -25.26 9.37
C TRP A 756 39.69 -25.25 10.80
N SER A 757 39.05 -24.45 11.65
CA SER A 757 39.24 -24.45 13.10
C SER A 757 37.89 -24.62 13.79
N ALA A 758 37.79 -25.54 14.75
CA ALA A 758 36.54 -25.73 15.50
C ALA A 758 36.15 -24.46 16.28
N THR A 759 34.85 -24.25 16.50
CA THR A 759 34.36 -23.24 17.45
C THR A 759 34.35 -23.82 18.86
N SER A 760 34.62 -23.00 19.87
CA SER A 760 34.51 -23.37 21.27
C SER A 760 33.11 -23.85 21.65
N LEU A 761 33.07 -24.77 22.61
CA LEU A 761 31.85 -25.28 23.25
C LEU A 761 31.58 -24.62 24.61
N VAL A 762 32.53 -23.85 25.13
CA VAL A 762 32.40 -23.14 26.40
C VAL A 762 31.35 -22.06 26.23
N ASN A 763 30.28 -22.15 27.02
CA ASN A 763 29.09 -21.27 26.95
C ASN A 763 28.36 -21.25 25.61
N ALA A 764 28.63 -22.20 24.72
CA ALA A 764 27.91 -22.31 23.46
C ALA A 764 26.42 -22.60 23.72
N PRO A 765 25.50 -22.01 22.94
CA PRO A 765 24.08 -22.32 23.03
C PRO A 765 23.80 -23.82 22.89
N SER A 766 22.68 -24.29 23.44
CA SER A 766 22.24 -25.68 23.30
C SER A 766 22.12 -26.10 21.83
N GLU A 767 22.24 -27.41 21.57
CA GLU A 767 22.11 -28.00 20.25
C GLU A 767 20.81 -27.61 19.57
N ARG A 768 20.90 -27.30 18.27
CA ARG A 768 19.76 -26.83 17.48
C ARG A 768 20.03 -26.86 15.99
N ASN A 769 18.99 -27.11 15.21
CA ASN A 769 18.97 -26.87 13.76
C ASN A 769 18.09 -25.66 13.41
N LEU A 770 18.24 -25.14 12.19
CA LEU A 770 17.56 -23.94 11.70
C LEU A 770 17.69 -22.70 12.63
N PRO A 771 18.86 -22.40 13.24
CA PRO A 771 19.01 -21.16 13.98
C PRO A 771 19.01 -19.95 13.03
N ALA A 772 18.76 -18.75 13.57
CA ALA A 772 19.11 -17.50 12.89
C ALA A 772 20.56 -17.16 13.17
N ALA A 773 21.26 -16.60 12.17
CA ALA A 773 22.63 -16.14 12.32
C ALA A 773 22.86 -14.79 11.64
N ILE A 774 23.51 -13.88 12.34
CA ILE A 774 23.90 -12.56 11.84
C ILE A 774 25.35 -12.28 12.23
N TRP A 775 26.11 -11.67 11.33
CA TRP A 775 27.38 -11.04 11.67
C TRP A 775 27.13 -9.60 12.14
N THR A 776 27.50 -9.26 13.37
CA THR A 776 27.31 -7.92 13.95
C THR A 776 28.34 -6.90 13.46
N GLY A 777 29.39 -7.37 12.79
CA GLY A 777 30.60 -6.61 12.46
C GLY A 777 31.84 -7.18 13.16
N ASP A 778 31.66 -7.76 14.35
CA ASP A 778 32.72 -8.32 15.19
C ASP A 778 32.38 -9.70 15.79
N LYS A 779 31.10 -10.05 15.90
CA LYS A 779 30.63 -11.32 16.50
C LYS A 779 29.55 -11.96 15.64
N MET A 780 29.41 -13.28 15.75
CA MET A 780 28.27 -14.00 15.20
C MET A 780 27.17 -14.10 16.26
N LEU A 781 26.05 -13.42 16.02
CA LEU A 781 24.84 -13.58 16.80
C LEU A 781 24.08 -14.81 16.31
N ILE A 782 23.86 -15.77 17.20
CA ILE A 782 22.96 -16.90 17.02
C ILE A 782 21.72 -16.67 17.86
N TRP A 783 20.54 -16.91 17.28
CA TRP A 783 19.31 -16.85 18.03
C TRP A 783 18.30 -17.88 17.51
N ARG A 784 17.55 -18.50 18.44
CA ARG A 784 16.62 -19.63 18.18
C ARG A 784 17.25 -20.82 17.48
N GLY A 785 16.39 -21.69 17.00
CA GLY A 785 16.58 -23.00 16.40
C GLY A 785 15.54 -23.95 16.98
N GLN A 786 15.46 -25.14 16.43
CA GLN A 786 14.64 -26.24 16.95
C GLN A 786 15.53 -27.43 17.29
N THR A 787 15.07 -28.25 18.22
CA THR A 787 15.67 -29.56 18.53
C THR A 787 14.63 -30.65 18.37
N TYR A 788 15.03 -31.80 17.85
CA TYR A 788 14.19 -32.99 17.77
C TYR A 788 14.68 -34.06 18.74
N ASP A 789 13.90 -34.34 19.79
CA ASP A 789 14.17 -35.36 20.82
C ASP A 789 13.10 -36.48 20.86
N GLY A 790 12.28 -36.57 19.81
CA GLY A 790 11.03 -37.33 19.78
C GLY A 790 9.81 -36.41 19.62
N THR A 791 9.95 -35.14 20.03
CA THR A 791 9.05 -34.03 19.74
C THR A 791 9.84 -32.79 19.31
N TYR A 792 9.20 -31.84 18.60
CA TYR A 792 9.88 -30.59 18.24
C TYR A 792 9.87 -29.59 19.39
N SER A 793 11.06 -29.23 19.89
CA SER A 793 11.27 -28.21 20.92
C SER A 793 11.85 -26.92 20.31
N TYR A 794 11.21 -25.77 20.57
CA TYR A 794 11.61 -24.46 20.01
C TYR A 794 12.30 -23.55 21.05
N HIS A 795 13.53 -23.10 20.76
CA HIS A 795 14.34 -22.33 21.73
C HIS A 795 14.14 -20.84 21.60
N ASN A 796 13.91 -20.09 22.68
CA ASN A 796 13.95 -18.61 22.70
C ASN A 796 15.32 -18.01 23.11
N THR A 797 16.33 -18.87 23.24
CA THR A 797 17.69 -18.52 23.67
C THR A 797 18.61 -18.24 22.47
N GLY A 798 19.72 -17.54 22.72
CA GLY A 798 20.75 -17.24 21.73
C GLY A 798 22.14 -17.11 22.35
N GLY A 799 23.13 -16.82 21.51
CA GLY A 799 24.52 -16.55 21.92
C GLY A 799 25.26 -15.68 20.93
N LEU A 800 26.15 -14.83 21.44
CA LEU A 800 27.13 -14.05 20.68
C LEU A 800 28.47 -14.78 20.70
N TYR A 801 28.94 -15.17 19.52
CA TYR A 801 30.24 -15.80 19.34
C TYR A 801 31.29 -14.81 18.87
N ASP A 802 32.36 -14.68 19.64
CA ASP A 802 33.54 -13.91 19.30
C ASP A 802 34.58 -14.84 18.65
N PRO A 803 34.86 -14.73 17.34
CA PRO A 803 35.83 -15.59 16.67
C PRO A 803 37.28 -15.25 16.98
N ILE A 804 37.59 -14.06 17.51
CA ILE A 804 38.95 -13.65 17.91
C ILE A 804 39.33 -14.37 19.20
N ASN A 805 38.44 -14.36 20.18
CA ASN A 805 38.66 -14.97 21.49
C ASN A 805 38.17 -16.42 21.58
N ASP A 806 37.50 -16.93 20.55
CA ASP A 806 36.83 -18.23 20.52
C ASP A 806 35.90 -18.44 21.73
N ALA A 807 35.05 -17.45 22.00
CA ALA A 807 34.23 -17.39 23.20
C ALA A 807 32.77 -17.11 22.88
N TRP A 808 31.87 -17.70 23.68
CA TRP A 808 30.43 -17.45 23.61
C TRP A 808 29.96 -16.65 24.82
N VAL A 809 29.03 -15.74 24.56
CA VAL A 809 28.25 -15.02 25.57
C VAL A 809 26.78 -15.26 25.32
N SER A 810 26.04 -15.75 26.32
CA SER A 810 24.60 -15.94 26.23
C SER A 810 23.87 -14.61 26.05
N THR A 811 22.82 -14.59 25.23
CA THR A 811 21.95 -13.42 25.08
C THR A 811 20.82 -13.42 26.10
N SER A 812 20.40 -12.25 26.55
CA SER A 812 19.24 -12.08 27.42
C SER A 812 17.95 -12.68 26.83
N ILE A 813 17.13 -13.23 27.71
CA ILE A 813 15.76 -13.72 27.41
C ILE A 813 14.67 -12.77 27.92
N VAL A 814 15.04 -11.71 28.64
CA VAL A 814 14.09 -10.75 29.20
C VAL A 814 13.43 -9.99 28.05
N ASN A 815 12.10 -10.09 27.95
CA ASN A 815 11.29 -9.59 26.83
C ASN A 815 11.57 -10.21 25.46
N ALA A 816 12.29 -11.35 25.41
CA ALA A 816 12.49 -12.07 24.17
C ALA A 816 11.16 -12.62 23.62
N PRO A 817 10.96 -12.64 22.29
CA PRO A 817 9.81 -13.27 21.66
C PRO A 817 9.56 -14.71 22.14
N THR A 818 8.28 -15.09 22.26
CA THR A 818 7.87 -16.47 22.61
C THR A 818 8.43 -17.50 21.61
N PRO A 819 8.70 -18.75 22.07
CA PRO A 819 9.07 -19.91 21.25
C PRO A 819 8.45 -19.91 19.83
N ARG A 820 9.25 -20.07 18.76
CA ARG A 820 8.80 -20.09 17.36
C ARG A 820 9.82 -20.65 16.36
N ALA A 821 9.33 -21.17 15.23
CA ALA A 821 10.11 -21.55 14.04
C ALA A 821 9.60 -20.84 12.76
N PHE A 822 10.37 -20.96 11.66
CA PHE A 822 10.02 -20.41 10.34
C PHE A 822 9.79 -18.89 10.29
N PHE A 823 10.55 -18.14 11.10
CA PHE A 823 10.48 -16.68 11.22
C PHE A 823 11.43 -15.96 10.25
N ALA A 824 11.11 -14.71 9.93
CA ALA A 824 12.02 -13.81 9.22
C ALA A 824 12.91 -13.05 10.21
N TYR A 825 14.15 -12.78 9.83
CA TYR A 825 15.05 -11.95 10.61
C TYR A 825 15.95 -11.11 9.70
N VAL A 826 16.34 -9.93 10.19
CA VAL A 826 17.28 -9.03 9.49
C VAL A 826 18.21 -8.32 10.47
N TRP A 827 19.36 -7.86 9.96
CA TRP A 827 20.30 -7.02 10.69
C TRP A 827 20.17 -5.56 10.25
N THR A 828 20.02 -4.63 11.19
CA THR A 828 19.92 -3.19 10.88
C THR A 828 21.26 -2.49 10.72
N GLY A 829 22.35 -3.15 11.09
CA GLY A 829 23.64 -2.53 11.39
C GLY A 829 23.90 -2.40 12.89
N THR A 830 22.85 -2.36 13.72
CA THR A 830 22.95 -2.19 15.18
C THR A 830 22.10 -3.18 15.97
N GLN A 831 21.04 -3.73 15.38
CA GLN A 831 20.06 -4.58 16.04
C GLN A 831 19.58 -5.69 15.11
N MET A 832 19.22 -6.83 15.70
CA MET A 832 18.50 -7.90 14.99
C MET A 832 17.01 -7.68 15.16
N ILE A 833 16.27 -7.67 14.05
CA ILE A 833 14.82 -7.65 14.06
C ILE A 833 14.32 -9.04 13.70
N VAL A 834 13.37 -9.55 14.48
CA VAL A 834 12.72 -10.86 14.32
C VAL A 834 11.22 -10.65 14.11
N TRP A 835 10.66 -11.38 13.15
CA TRP A 835 9.26 -11.24 12.77
C TRP A 835 8.61 -12.56 12.31
N ALA A 836 7.32 -12.75 12.63
CA ALA A 836 6.51 -13.96 12.40
C ALA A 836 7.07 -15.26 13.01
N GLY A 837 6.62 -16.42 12.51
CA GLY A 837 6.95 -17.77 12.97
C GLY A 837 5.86 -18.43 13.83
N CYS A 838 5.77 -19.76 13.78
CA CYS A 838 4.75 -20.54 14.51
C CYS A 838 5.27 -21.01 15.88
N PRO A 839 4.47 -20.87 16.97
CA PRO A 839 4.88 -21.22 18.33
C PRO A 839 4.75 -22.70 18.71
N SER A 840 4.03 -23.50 17.92
CA SER A 840 3.77 -24.94 18.12
C SER A 840 3.89 -25.74 16.82
N ASP A 841 3.84 -27.08 16.91
CA ASP A 841 4.07 -28.05 15.83
C ASP A 841 3.16 -27.81 14.60
N PRO A 842 3.72 -27.52 13.41
CA PRO A 842 2.93 -27.31 12.19
C PRO A 842 2.26 -28.56 11.62
N PHE A 843 2.55 -29.77 12.13
CA PHE A 843 1.98 -31.03 11.62
C PHE A 843 0.97 -31.69 12.56
N GLY A 844 0.75 -31.13 13.75
CA GLY A 844 -0.11 -31.69 14.80
C GLY A 844 -1.59 -31.31 14.74
N GLY A 845 -2.01 -30.50 13.76
CA GLY A 845 -3.41 -30.04 13.65
C GLY A 845 -3.84 -29.01 14.69
N GLU A 846 -2.91 -28.49 15.51
CA GLU A 846 -3.14 -27.29 16.31
C GLU A 846 -2.64 -26.06 15.56
N ASP A 847 -3.58 -25.19 15.25
CA ASP A 847 -3.43 -23.87 14.67
C ASP A 847 -2.11 -23.16 15.06
N CYS A 848 -1.39 -22.59 14.08
CA CYS A 848 -0.45 -21.47 14.32
C CYS A 848 -1.16 -20.22 14.93
N PHE A 849 -2.45 -20.36 15.27
CA PHE A 849 -3.42 -19.40 15.79
C PHE A 849 -4.00 -19.85 17.14
N GLY A 850 -3.14 -20.27 18.08
CA GLY A 850 -3.59 -20.50 19.46
C GLY A 850 -4.19 -19.24 20.10
N GLY A 851 -5.52 -19.21 20.24
CA GLY A 851 -6.34 -18.60 21.31
C GLY A 851 -6.27 -17.10 21.61
N ASP A 852 -5.10 -16.48 21.61
CA ASP A 852 -4.87 -15.15 22.14
C ASP A 852 -4.06 -14.33 21.12
N GLY A 853 -4.71 -13.41 20.39
CA GLY A 853 -4.13 -12.63 19.29
C GLY A 853 -2.98 -11.66 19.65
N VAL A 854 -1.91 -12.12 20.31
CA VAL A 854 -0.74 -11.33 20.71
C VAL A 854 0.48 -11.75 19.88
N PHE A 855 0.64 -11.16 18.70
CA PHE A 855 1.81 -11.42 17.84
C PHE A 855 3.07 -10.73 18.42
N THR A 856 4.05 -11.49 18.91
CA THR A 856 5.25 -10.93 19.57
C THR A 856 6.53 -11.11 18.74
N GLY A 857 6.76 -10.26 17.72
CA GLY A 857 8.11 -10.09 17.16
C GLY A 857 9.03 -9.33 18.15
N GLY A 858 10.32 -9.21 17.85
CA GLY A 858 11.27 -8.58 18.76
C GLY A 858 12.47 -7.94 18.08
N GLN A 859 13.00 -6.91 18.71
CA GLN A 859 14.24 -6.23 18.34
C GLN A 859 15.28 -6.52 19.41
N TYR A 860 16.36 -7.19 19.04
CA TYR A 860 17.48 -7.49 19.92
C TYR A 860 18.63 -6.53 19.67
N ASN A 861 19.07 -5.85 20.72
CA ASN A 861 20.24 -4.99 20.67
C ASN A 861 21.43 -5.65 21.39
N PRO A 862 22.44 -6.16 20.65
CA PRO A 862 23.61 -6.82 21.24
C PRO A 862 24.50 -5.88 22.06
N SER A 863 24.46 -4.56 21.84
CA SER A 863 25.29 -3.62 22.63
C SER A 863 24.75 -3.41 24.05
N THR A 864 23.46 -3.67 24.25
CA THR A 864 22.77 -3.50 25.55
C THR A 864 22.25 -4.82 26.13
N ASP A 865 22.45 -5.93 25.41
CA ASP A 865 21.85 -7.23 25.68
C ASP A 865 20.35 -7.16 26.06
N SER A 866 19.57 -6.46 25.24
CA SER A 866 18.16 -6.20 25.54
C SER A 866 17.23 -6.49 24.38
N TRP A 867 16.05 -7.03 24.70
CA TRP A 867 14.94 -7.19 23.77
C TRP A 867 13.91 -6.08 23.95
N ARG A 868 13.40 -5.59 22.82
CA ARG A 868 12.21 -4.74 22.76
C ARG A 868 11.15 -5.43 21.90
N PRO A 869 9.90 -5.56 22.38
CA PRO A 869 8.81 -6.07 21.55
C PRO A 869 8.63 -5.22 20.28
N THR A 870 8.39 -5.84 19.14
CA THR A 870 7.94 -5.10 17.95
C THR A 870 6.44 -4.83 18.05
N PRO A 871 5.96 -3.61 17.70
CA PRO A 871 4.55 -3.32 17.61
C PRO A 871 3.81 -4.31 16.71
N VAL A 872 2.64 -4.75 17.19
CA VAL A 872 1.80 -5.78 16.55
C VAL A 872 0.84 -5.20 15.51
N ARG A 873 0.61 -3.89 15.59
CA ARG A 873 -0.36 -3.15 14.79
C ARG A 873 0.09 -3.10 13.32
N GLY A 874 -0.65 -3.78 12.43
CA GLY A 874 -0.36 -3.83 11.00
C GLY A 874 0.76 -4.80 10.62
N ALA A 875 1.16 -5.72 11.50
CA ALA A 875 2.06 -6.81 11.11
C ALA A 875 1.28 -7.86 10.27
N PRO A 876 1.83 -8.38 9.15
CA PRO A 876 1.22 -9.51 8.46
C PRO A 876 1.00 -10.74 9.37
N GLY A 877 0.08 -11.65 9.04
CA GLY A 877 -0.16 -12.84 9.86
C GLY A 877 1.07 -13.76 9.99
N PRO A 878 1.11 -14.69 10.97
CA PRO A 878 2.14 -15.74 11.03
C PRO A 878 2.01 -16.63 9.78
N ARG A 879 3.12 -16.85 9.08
CA ARG A 879 3.13 -17.56 7.80
C ARG A 879 4.37 -18.46 7.70
N TYR A 880 4.21 -19.59 7.05
CA TYR A 880 5.28 -20.56 6.84
C TYR A 880 6.41 -20.01 5.95
N SER A 881 7.69 -20.24 6.26
CA SER A 881 8.83 -19.87 5.37
C SER A 881 8.94 -18.37 4.98
N THR A 882 8.63 -17.46 5.90
CA THR A 882 8.78 -16.00 5.66
C THR A 882 10.26 -15.60 5.45
N LYS A 883 10.54 -14.74 4.47
CA LYS A 883 11.87 -14.12 4.25
C LYS A 883 11.85 -12.64 4.62
N GLY A 884 13.00 -12.11 5.06
CA GLY A 884 13.20 -10.71 5.43
C GLY A 884 14.45 -10.12 4.78
N ILE A 885 14.40 -8.86 4.36
CA ILE A 885 15.53 -8.07 3.85
C ILE A 885 15.58 -6.71 4.56
N TRP A 886 16.77 -6.27 4.96
CA TRP A 886 16.99 -4.90 5.43
C TRP A 886 17.44 -4.00 4.29
N THR A 887 16.76 -2.86 4.12
CA THR A 887 17.04 -1.88 3.06
C THR A 887 18.08 -0.82 3.48
N GLY A 888 18.58 -0.86 4.72
CA GLY A 888 19.31 0.24 5.35
C GLY A 888 18.43 1.14 6.23
N ARG A 889 17.10 1.09 6.05
CA ARG A 889 16.14 1.91 6.81
C ARG A 889 14.94 1.13 7.33
N GLU A 890 14.55 0.09 6.63
CA GLU A 890 13.38 -0.72 6.94
C GLU A 890 13.60 -2.20 6.59
N MET A 891 12.98 -3.08 7.35
CA MET A 891 12.85 -4.50 7.05
C MET A 891 11.70 -4.67 6.06
N ILE A 892 11.91 -5.40 4.98
CA ILE A 892 10.87 -5.89 4.07
C ILE A 892 10.75 -7.40 4.33
N ALA A 893 9.57 -7.87 4.74
CA ALA A 893 9.27 -9.27 4.99
C ALA A 893 8.25 -9.80 3.97
N TRP A 894 8.41 -11.02 3.48
CA TRP A 894 7.53 -11.62 2.46
C TRP A 894 7.51 -13.16 2.54
N GLY A 895 6.33 -13.78 2.47
CA GLY A 895 6.15 -15.23 2.27
C GLY A 895 5.13 -15.91 3.19
N GLY A 896 4.49 -16.99 2.71
CA GLY A 896 4.03 -18.17 3.46
C GLY A 896 2.56 -18.60 3.35
N LEU A 897 2.26 -19.78 3.93
CA LEU A 897 1.03 -20.57 3.80
C LEU A 897 0.01 -20.32 4.94
N GLN A 898 -1.29 -20.51 4.66
CA GLN A 898 -2.37 -20.77 5.63
C GLN A 898 -2.82 -22.21 5.41
N THR A 899 -2.89 -23.04 6.45
CA THR A 899 -3.09 -24.49 6.29
C THR A 899 -4.55 -24.93 6.23
N ASP A 900 -5.52 -24.05 6.49
CA ASP A 900 -6.84 -24.53 6.94
C ASP A 900 -8.01 -24.27 5.95
N SER A 901 -7.72 -23.85 4.71
CA SER A 901 -8.68 -23.91 3.61
C SER A 901 -7.95 -23.81 2.27
N ASP A 902 -8.55 -24.31 1.18
CA ASP A 902 -8.03 -24.30 -0.21
C ASP A 902 -7.73 -22.88 -0.80
N THR A 903 -7.53 -21.86 0.03
CA THR A 903 -7.19 -20.49 -0.36
C THR A 903 -5.85 -20.06 0.24
N TYR A 904 -4.84 -19.89 -0.62
CA TYR A 904 -3.49 -19.47 -0.24
C TYR A 904 -3.33 -17.95 -0.37
N THR A 905 -3.34 -17.22 0.75
CA THR A 905 -3.04 -15.77 0.79
C THR A 905 -1.57 -15.51 1.12
N TRP A 906 -0.82 -14.93 0.19
CA TRP A 906 0.56 -14.47 0.41
C TRP A 906 0.56 -13.05 0.96
N THR A 907 1.18 -12.84 2.12
CA THR A 907 1.29 -11.52 2.75
C THR A 907 2.76 -11.12 2.89
N GLY A 908 3.10 -9.88 2.55
CA GLY A 908 4.38 -9.24 2.87
C GLY A 908 4.14 -7.94 3.62
N GLY A 909 5.15 -7.44 4.34
CA GLY A 909 5.06 -6.23 5.15
C GLY A 909 6.40 -5.51 5.26
N ARG A 910 6.37 -4.20 5.55
CA ARG A 910 7.58 -3.41 5.82
C ARG A 910 7.58 -2.93 7.27
N PHE A 911 8.69 -3.09 7.98
CA PHE A 911 8.86 -2.68 9.37
C PHE A 911 10.02 -1.67 9.49
N ARG A 912 9.73 -0.47 10.01
CA ARG A 912 10.72 0.54 10.39
C ARG A 912 10.87 0.56 11.90
N PRO A 913 12.04 0.23 12.45
CA PRO A 913 12.31 0.50 13.86
C PRO A 913 12.30 2.01 14.11
N PRO A 914 11.89 2.47 15.31
CA PRO A 914 12.07 3.87 15.72
C PRO A 914 13.55 4.24 15.61
N GLN A 915 13.85 5.40 15.01
CA GLN A 915 15.22 5.93 14.98
C GLN A 915 15.63 6.48 16.34
#